data_AF-A0A150J3W5-F1
#
_entry.id   AF-A0A150J3W5-F1
#
_cell.length_a   1.000
_cell.length_b   1.000
_cell.length_c   1.000
_cell.angle_alpha   90.00
_cell.angle_beta   90.00
_cell.angle_gamma   90.00
#
_symmetry.space_group_name_H-M   'P 1'
#
loop_
_entity.id
_entity.type
_entity.pdbx_description
1 polymer ?
#
loop_
_entity_poly.entity_id
_entity_poly.type
_entity_poly.pdbx_seq_one_letter_code
_entity_poly.pdbx_strand_id
1 'polypeptide(L)'
;MFKLTFKNIFSFLFIWLLVGFTIGFSTLMGPVSFIRSSNLDVSLEGMLVRLTILIFIFVSFTAAVVLMNIVDTTNKKHVKYGIPTLWAIATISVLWLSLNPTLFGVSQEPSSTPEEVSTSSTSEDISTVRFTFGEYPTLEKLLELKEEGYTSIISLLHPAVVPFEPRLIEEERQNVGYAQLEFIHIPMVPWVSENTQAVLQLRELAKTGTGKYYVHCYLGKDRIRLARTVIENNMPLEESESIVEKKTIRLKTRFERGEIIELDENLFIIPYPTDDEFIYVVSDAEYVISLFNSLDYGDSERINEEKNIMQTYEIPYENVSVLRSPFDSYALYEASKKAKKAPKPLFVNAFFSNSSVIDSFVQSYLYDKPSLPFRSFIAPMTNGYAEVIAPDVAIGPTPDGREFRMYLYENGIRRILYLGNGQTEEAQIERNHAIANRILWYTSEGNVSDIKTIVSRPGPWYIYGPNLNSSKQELRAELGPPQLEITYKFEEKPIVVPIEENVSVVTQTEKEEFSINSFIKKATPSIQDVILFTPPLALYVGVLMKIVGYIHTKKKIRTPYTRKIFHFSTFISAAIIQLIGGLSFVILYGIVNSLFIFYVIYRNEELPFYNAIARATDGIHKSKFILIPLIMTAFGGLIGNILFDKLAIIGYLIVGIGDAIGEPVGTRWGKHRYKVPSLFGVPVTRSIEGSISVAITSILFASMGLYILGTPFSTAIILGFVCGIVAALTEAISNHGLDNLSVQLVPVAIIYIIMNIL
;
A
#
# COMPACT_ATOMS: atom_id res chain seq x y z
N MET A 1 -26.18 27.87 -6.49
CA MET A 1 -25.99 27.07 -5.27
C MET A 1 -27.14 27.37 -4.34
N PHE A 2 -27.89 26.33 -3.95
CA PHE A 2 -29.12 26.39 -3.17
C PHE A 2 -28.89 27.03 -1.80
N LYS A 3 -29.95 27.54 -1.18
CA LYS A 3 -29.85 28.12 0.16
C LYS A 3 -29.38 27.08 1.16
N LEU A 4 -28.33 27.38 1.91
CA LEU A 4 -27.74 26.47 2.90
C LEU A 4 -28.57 26.46 4.19
N THR A 5 -29.77 25.87 4.10
CA THR A 5 -30.62 25.58 5.25
C THR A 5 -30.48 24.09 5.62
N PHE A 6 -30.73 23.71 6.87
CA PHE A 6 -30.66 22.31 7.31
C PHE A 6 -31.53 21.40 6.44
N LYS A 7 -32.74 21.85 6.12
CA LYS A 7 -33.67 21.17 5.20
C LYS A 7 -33.04 20.91 3.83
N ASN A 8 -32.37 21.91 3.28
CA ASN A 8 -31.77 21.81 1.95
C ASN A 8 -30.49 20.96 1.96
N ILE A 9 -29.71 20.99 3.03
CA ILE A 9 -28.55 20.10 3.21
C ILE A 9 -29.02 18.64 3.30
N PHE A 10 -30.04 18.36 4.12
CA PHE A 10 -30.61 17.02 4.22
C PHE A 10 -31.17 16.53 2.87
N SER A 11 -31.90 17.40 2.16
CA SER A 11 -32.44 17.09 0.83
C SER A 11 -31.33 16.85 -0.19
N PHE A 12 -30.24 17.63 -0.13
CA PHE A 12 -29.05 17.43 -0.96
C PHE A 12 -28.41 16.06 -0.70
N LEU A 13 -28.16 15.70 0.56
CA LEU A 13 -27.57 14.41 0.94
C LEU A 13 -28.44 13.25 0.47
N PHE A 14 -29.77 13.36 0.62
CA PHE A 14 -30.70 12.37 0.14
C PHE A 14 -30.66 12.21 -1.39
N ILE A 15 -30.68 13.32 -2.14
CA ILE A 15 -30.56 13.28 -3.61
C ILE A 15 -29.21 12.70 -4.02
N TRP A 16 -28.12 13.09 -3.36
CA TRP A 16 -26.78 12.59 -3.67
C TRP A 16 -26.66 11.09 -3.41
N LEU A 17 -27.29 10.56 -2.35
CA LEU A 17 -27.35 9.13 -2.09
C LEU A 17 -28.03 8.37 -3.25
N LEU A 18 -29.21 8.83 -3.70
CA LEU A 18 -29.95 8.18 -4.80
C LEU A 18 -29.19 8.24 -6.13
N VAL A 19 -28.66 9.42 -6.47
CA VAL A 19 -27.85 9.63 -7.68
C VAL A 19 -26.57 8.78 -7.62
N GLY A 20 -25.88 8.82 -6.48
CA GLY A 20 -24.66 8.09 -6.22
C GLY A 20 -24.85 6.57 -6.35
N PHE A 21 -25.90 6.01 -5.76
CA PHE A 21 -26.19 4.58 -5.88
C PHE A 21 -26.45 4.16 -7.33
N THR A 22 -27.31 4.90 -8.04
CA THR A 22 -27.74 4.58 -9.41
C THR A 22 -26.58 4.66 -10.40
N ILE A 23 -25.81 5.76 -10.35
CA ILE A 23 -24.63 5.94 -11.22
C ILE A 23 -23.50 5.00 -10.79
N GLY A 24 -23.34 4.76 -9.49
CA GLY A 24 -22.28 3.92 -8.93
C GLY A 24 -22.40 2.48 -9.41
N PHE A 25 -23.61 1.91 -9.35
CA PHE A 25 -23.87 0.59 -9.92
C PHE A 25 -23.52 0.51 -11.41
N SER A 26 -23.94 1.51 -12.19
CA SER A 26 -23.64 1.58 -13.63
C SER A 26 -22.15 1.72 -13.90
N THR A 27 -21.41 2.41 -13.02
CA THR A 27 -19.96 2.61 -13.13
C THR A 27 -19.21 1.31 -12.82
N LEU A 28 -19.67 0.56 -11.80
CA LEU A 28 -19.11 -0.74 -11.45
C LEU A 28 -19.33 -1.77 -12.56
N MET A 29 -20.55 -1.85 -13.08
CA MET A 29 -20.91 -2.83 -14.12
C MET A 29 -20.39 -2.47 -15.52
N GLY A 30 -20.14 -1.20 -15.81
CA GLY A 30 -19.62 -0.75 -17.10
C GLY A 30 -18.11 -0.49 -17.06
N PRO A 31 -17.68 0.77 -16.86
CA PRO A 31 -16.27 1.17 -16.91
C PRO A 31 -15.32 0.32 -16.05
N VAL A 32 -15.66 0.03 -14.79
CA VAL A 32 -14.77 -0.73 -13.89
C VAL A 32 -14.67 -2.19 -14.36
N SER A 33 -15.79 -2.83 -14.66
CA SER A 33 -15.78 -4.19 -15.22
C SER A 33 -15.00 -4.28 -16.52
N PHE A 34 -15.13 -3.29 -17.42
CA PHE A 34 -14.38 -3.23 -18.67
C PHE A 34 -12.86 -3.12 -18.44
N ILE A 35 -12.42 -2.22 -17.57
CA ILE A 35 -11.00 -2.05 -17.23
C ILE A 35 -10.42 -3.36 -16.69
N ARG A 36 -11.13 -4.01 -15.76
CA ARG A 36 -10.69 -5.28 -15.15
C ARG A 36 -10.75 -6.48 -16.11
N SER A 37 -11.62 -6.43 -17.11
CA SER A 37 -11.66 -7.45 -18.17
C SER A 37 -10.57 -7.27 -19.24
N SER A 38 -9.90 -6.11 -19.25
CA SER A 38 -8.81 -5.85 -20.18
C SER A 38 -7.53 -6.52 -19.66
N ASN A 39 -6.75 -7.17 -20.52
CA ASN A 39 -5.42 -7.71 -20.20
C ASN A 39 -4.39 -6.59 -20.00
N LEU A 40 -4.64 -5.67 -19.07
CA LEU A 40 -3.73 -4.57 -18.71
C LEU A 40 -2.73 -5.03 -17.65
N ASP A 41 -1.61 -4.31 -17.56
CA ASP A 41 -0.70 -4.44 -16.43
C ASP A 41 -1.42 -4.07 -15.12
N VAL A 42 -1.16 -4.83 -14.05
CA VAL A 42 -1.85 -4.72 -12.75
C VAL A 42 -1.72 -3.31 -12.16
N SER A 43 -0.56 -2.66 -12.31
CA SER A 43 -0.36 -1.30 -11.80
C SER A 43 -1.18 -0.27 -12.57
N LEU A 44 -1.34 -0.45 -13.88
CA LEU A 44 -2.10 0.46 -14.74
C LEU A 44 -3.61 0.24 -14.58
N GLU A 45 -4.04 -1.02 -14.45
CA GLU A 45 -5.40 -1.41 -14.12
C GLU A 45 -5.86 -0.74 -12.81
N GLY A 46 -5.10 -0.93 -11.73
CA GLY A 46 -5.41 -0.35 -10.42
C GLY A 46 -5.50 1.18 -10.46
N MET A 47 -4.63 1.85 -11.22
CA MET A 47 -4.68 3.31 -11.40
C MET A 47 -5.94 3.77 -12.14
N LEU A 48 -6.31 3.09 -13.23
CA LEU A 48 -7.51 3.42 -14.01
C LEU A 48 -8.79 3.19 -13.22
N VAL A 49 -8.85 2.13 -12.41
CA VAL A 49 -9.98 1.87 -11.51
C VAL A 49 -10.12 3.01 -10.49
N ARG A 50 -9.04 3.42 -9.81
CA ARG A 50 -9.03 4.57 -8.87
C ARG A 50 -9.54 5.85 -9.54
N LEU A 51 -9.02 6.16 -10.73
CA LEU A 51 -9.43 7.35 -11.48
C LEU A 51 -10.91 7.32 -11.84
N THR A 52 -11.42 6.17 -12.28
CA THR A 52 -12.83 5.98 -12.64
C THR A 52 -13.76 6.21 -11.44
N ILE A 53 -13.40 5.72 -10.26
CA ILE A 53 -14.17 5.91 -9.03
C ILE A 53 -14.19 7.40 -8.63
N LEU A 54 -13.06 8.09 -8.74
CA LEU A 54 -12.99 9.52 -8.44
C LEU A 54 -13.84 10.36 -9.40
N ILE A 55 -13.80 10.04 -10.69
CA ILE A 55 -14.69 10.64 -11.69
C ILE A 55 -16.15 10.41 -11.30
N PHE A 56 -16.51 9.20 -10.89
CA PHE A 56 -17.85 8.87 -10.42
C PHE A 56 -18.28 9.71 -9.19
N ILE A 57 -17.44 9.82 -8.16
CA ILE A 57 -17.74 10.62 -6.96
C ILE A 57 -17.96 12.08 -7.35
N PHE A 58 -17.09 12.63 -8.19
CA PHE A 58 -17.19 14.01 -8.64
C PHE A 58 -18.44 14.26 -9.50
N VAL A 59 -18.73 13.38 -10.45
CA VAL A 59 -19.91 13.47 -11.33
C VAL A 59 -21.19 13.35 -10.53
N SER A 60 -21.29 12.37 -9.62
CA SER A 60 -22.49 12.19 -8.78
C SER A 60 -22.73 13.37 -7.84
N PHE A 61 -21.66 13.93 -7.24
CA PHE A 61 -21.75 15.11 -6.39
C PHE A 61 -22.21 16.34 -7.19
N THR A 62 -21.60 16.59 -8.35
CA THR A 62 -21.94 17.72 -9.22
C THR A 62 -23.38 17.62 -9.72
N ALA A 63 -23.80 16.44 -10.16
CA ALA A 63 -25.18 16.16 -10.54
C ALA A 63 -26.15 16.46 -9.39
N ALA A 64 -25.84 15.99 -8.16
CA ALA A 64 -26.67 16.27 -6.99
C ALA A 64 -26.76 17.78 -6.66
N VAL A 65 -25.66 18.54 -6.80
CA VAL A 65 -25.67 20.00 -6.62
C VAL A 65 -26.55 20.70 -7.67
N VAL A 66 -26.47 20.29 -8.94
CA VAL A 66 -27.29 20.83 -10.02
C VAL A 66 -28.77 20.53 -9.78
N LEU A 67 -29.10 19.28 -9.46
CA LEU A 67 -30.47 18.85 -9.17
C LEU A 67 -31.03 19.60 -7.95
N MET A 68 -30.26 19.72 -6.87
CA MET A 68 -30.71 20.46 -5.69
C MET A 68 -30.91 21.95 -5.98
N ASN A 69 -30.07 22.57 -6.82
CA ASN A 69 -30.30 23.95 -7.26
C ASN A 69 -31.64 24.10 -7.98
N ILE A 70 -32.01 23.15 -8.85
CA ILE A 70 -33.29 23.17 -9.56
C ILE A 70 -34.46 23.00 -8.55
N VAL A 71 -34.33 22.08 -7.61
CA VAL A 71 -35.34 21.80 -6.57
C VAL A 71 -35.55 23.00 -5.63
N ASP A 72 -34.48 23.72 -5.27
CA ASP A 72 -34.55 24.88 -4.38
C ASP A 72 -35.11 26.13 -5.06
N THR A 73 -34.79 26.33 -6.35
CA THR A 73 -35.17 27.54 -7.09
C THR A 73 -36.58 27.47 -7.70
N THR A 74 -37.13 26.26 -7.86
CA THR A 74 -38.44 26.07 -8.49
C THR A 74 -39.60 26.19 -7.50
N ASN A 75 -40.66 26.89 -7.91
CA ASN A 75 -41.94 26.93 -7.20
C ASN A 75 -42.91 25.82 -7.64
N LYS A 76 -42.56 25.07 -8.70
CA LYS A 76 -43.41 24.01 -9.26
C LYS A 76 -43.34 22.75 -8.39
N LYS A 77 -44.47 22.39 -7.76
CA LYS A 77 -44.56 21.19 -6.89
C LYS A 77 -44.11 19.90 -7.59
N HIS A 78 -44.47 19.71 -8.86
CA HIS A 78 -44.09 18.51 -9.62
C HIS A 78 -42.57 18.42 -9.87
N VAL A 79 -41.84 19.53 -9.97
CA VAL A 79 -40.36 19.49 -10.10
C VAL A 79 -39.72 19.21 -8.73
N LYS A 80 -40.25 19.85 -7.68
CA LYS A 80 -39.73 19.75 -6.32
C LYS A 80 -39.79 18.34 -5.74
N TYR A 81 -40.89 17.63 -5.99
CA TYR A 81 -41.06 16.24 -5.58
C TYR A 81 -40.71 15.25 -6.69
N GLY A 82 -40.91 15.61 -7.95
CA GLY A 82 -40.65 14.71 -9.08
C GLY A 82 -39.18 14.37 -9.27
N ILE A 83 -38.24 15.32 -9.06
CA ILE A 83 -36.79 15.02 -9.18
C ILE A 83 -36.35 13.93 -8.18
N PRO A 84 -36.59 14.08 -6.86
CA PRO A 84 -36.30 13.00 -5.91
C PRO A 84 -37.03 11.69 -6.23
N THR A 85 -38.31 11.74 -6.63
CA THR A 85 -39.09 10.55 -6.96
C THR A 85 -38.55 9.82 -8.18
N LEU A 86 -38.14 10.52 -9.24
CA LEU A 86 -37.56 9.92 -10.44
C LEU A 86 -36.26 9.19 -10.11
N TRP A 87 -35.39 9.78 -9.30
CA TRP A 87 -34.16 9.12 -8.88
C TRP A 87 -34.41 7.97 -7.91
N ALA A 88 -35.43 8.05 -7.06
CA ALA A 88 -35.85 6.91 -6.24
C ALA A 88 -36.35 5.74 -7.11
N ILE A 89 -37.13 6.02 -8.17
CA ILE A 89 -37.54 5.00 -9.14
C ILE A 89 -36.32 4.40 -9.82
N ALA A 90 -35.38 5.23 -10.33
CA ALA A 90 -34.16 4.73 -10.97
C ALA A 90 -33.32 3.86 -10.02
N THR A 91 -33.16 4.27 -8.76
CA THR A 91 -32.49 3.49 -7.71
C THR A 91 -33.19 2.15 -7.48
N ILE A 92 -34.52 2.14 -7.36
CA ILE A 92 -35.31 0.90 -7.20
C ILE A 92 -35.17 0.00 -8.43
N SER A 93 -35.20 0.56 -9.64
CA SER A 93 -35.02 -0.20 -10.89
C SER A 93 -33.64 -0.83 -10.97
N VAL A 94 -32.58 -0.09 -10.63
CA VAL A 94 -31.21 -0.61 -10.56
C VAL A 94 -31.10 -1.70 -9.49
N LEU A 95 -31.69 -1.48 -8.31
CA LEU A 95 -31.71 -2.47 -7.24
C LEU A 95 -32.46 -3.74 -7.64
N TRP A 96 -33.56 -3.60 -8.37
CA TRP A 96 -34.29 -4.73 -8.93
C TRP A 96 -33.46 -5.47 -9.99
N LEU A 97 -32.82 -4.77 -10.92
CA LEU A 97 -31.93 -5.38 -11.91
C LEU A 97 -30.81 -6.16 -11.23
N SER A 98 -30.15 -5.57 -10.23
CA SER A 98 -29.10 -6.22 -9.43
C SER A 98 -29.55 -7.40 -8.56
N LEU A 99 -30.86 -7.65 -8.47
CA LEU A 99 -31.40 -8.85 -7.83
C LEU A 99 -31.74 -9.95 -8.87
N ASN A 100 -31.60 -9.66 -10.16
CA ASN A 100 -31.88 -10.56 -11.27
C ASN A 100 -30.65 -10.65 -12.20
N PRO A 101 -29.54 -11.29 -11.75
CA PRO A 101 -28.27 -11.34 -12.48
C PRO A 101 -28.39 -11.90 -13.91
N THR A 102 -29.35 -12.80 -14.14
CA THR A 102 -29.60 -13.44 -15.43
C THR A 102 -30.00 -12.47 -16.54
N LEU A 103 -30.50 -11.27 -16.19
CA LEU A 103 -30.84 -10.22 -17.15
C LEU A 103 -29.60 -9.45 -17.66
N PHE A 104 -28.46 -9.59 -17.00
CA PHE A 104 -27.20 -8.96 -17.40
C PHE A 104 -26.33 -9.84 -18.28
N GLY A 105 -26.82 -11.02 -18.70
CA GLY A 105 -26.10 -12.01 -19.49
C GLY A 105 -25.14 -11.33 -20.46
N VAL A 106 -23.87 -11.31 -20.08
CA VAL A 106 -22.82 -10.77 -20.92
C VAL A 106 -22.88 -11.63 -22.17
N SER A 107 -23.05 -10.96 -23.31
CA SER A 107 -23.05 -11.60 -24.62
C SER A 107 -22.01 -12.71 -24.65
N GLN A 108 -22.48 -13.95 -24.91
CA GLN A 108 -21.62 -15.07 -25.24
C GLN A 108 -20.56 -14.58 -26.22
N GLU A 109 -19.32 -14.41 -25.77
CA GLU A 109 -18.22 -14.38 -26.73
C GLU A 109 -18.14 -15.78 -27.34
N PRO A 110 -18.13 -15.90 -28.68
CA PRO A 110 -18.11 -17.17 -29.38
C PRO A 110 -16.70 -17.77 -29.35
N SER A 111 -16.27 -18.19 -28.16
CA SER A 111 -15.10 -19.03 -27.87
C SER A 111 -15.11 -19.20 -26.36
N SER A 112 -15.53 -20.30 -25.75
CA SER A 112 -15.38 -21.71 -26.06
C SER A 112 -16.46 -22.47 -25.29
N THR A 113 -16.70 -23.73 -25.63
CA THR A 113 -17.33 -24.72 -24.74
C THR A 113 -16.85 -24.57 -23.29
N PRO A 114 -17.68 -24.85 -22.26
CA PRO A 114 -17.21 -24.91 -20.88
C PRO A 114 -15.92 -25.73 -20.82
N GLU A 115 -14.81 -25.10 -20.45
CA GLU A 115 -13.53 -25.78 -20.30
C GLU A 115 -13.66 -26.71 -19.08
N GLU A 116 -13.91 -27.99 -19.34
CA GLU A 116 -13.85 -29.04 -18.32
C GLU A 116 -12.39 -29.24 -17.91
N VAL A 117 -12.10 -29.07 -16.62
CA VAL A 117 -10.85 -29.55 -16.03
C VAL A 117 -11.07 -31.01 -15.66
N SER A 118 -10.56 -31.94 -16.47
CA SER A 118 -10.73 -33.39 -16.30
C SER A 118 -9.40 -34.15 -16.31
N THR A 119 -9.27 -35.17 -15.48
CA THR A 119 -8.31 -36.26 -15.65
C THR A 119 -8.92 -37.34 -16.56
N SER A 120 -8.26 -37.66 -17.67
CA SER A 120 -8.69 -38.71 -18.59
C SER A 120 -7.94 -40.01 -18.30
N SER A 121 -8.58 -40.97 -17.63
CA SER A 121 -8.12 -42.35 -17.57
C SER A 121 -8.99 -43.23 -18.48
N THR A 122 -8.37 -43.87 -19.47
CA THR A 122 -8.92 -45.05 -20.13
C THR A 122 -8.65 -46.28 -19.27
N SER A 123 -9.43 -46.44 -18.19
CA SER A 123 -9.68 -47.72 -17.52
C SER A 123 -10.62 -47.47 -16.36
N GLU A 124 -11.69 -48.26 -16.29
CA GLU A 124 -12.70 -48.26 -15.23
C GLU A 124 -12.05 -48.33 -13.83
N ASP A 125 -12.66 -47.64 -12.86
CA ASP A 125 -12.50 -47.77 -11.39
C ASP A 125 -11.51 -46.91 -10.56
N ILE A 126 -11.23 -45.64 -10.93
CA ILE A 126 -10.74 -44.65 -9.91
C ILE A 126 -11.49 -43.30 -10.02
N SER A 127 -11.99 -42.83 -8.88
CA SER A 127 -12.76 -41.60 -8.67
C SER A 127 -12.07 -40.34 -9.22
N THR A 128 -12.51 -39.86 -10.38
CA THR A 128 -11.99 -38.63 -10.99
C THR A 128 -12.85 -37.42 -10.61
N VAL A 129 -12.27 -36.49 -9.85
CA VAL A 129 -12.88 -35.19 -9.53
C VAL A 129 -12.83 -34.31 -10.77
N ARG A 130 -13.94 -33.63 -11.11
CA ARG A 130 -13.98 -32.65 -12.21
C ARG A 130 -14.62 -31.35 -11.76
N PHE A 131 -14.10 -30.23 -12.23
CA PHE A 131 -14.64 -28.90 -11.96
C PHE A 131 -14.97 -28.16 -13.26
N THR A 132 -16.14 -27.55 -13.29
CA THR A 132 -16.60 -26.67 -14.38
C THR A 132 -16.97 -25.32 -13.81
N PHE A 133 -16.60 -24.24 -14.50
CA PHE A 133 -16.85 -22.88 -14.03
C PHE A 133 -17.87 -22.16 -14.91
N GLY A 134 -18.79 -21.41 -14.30
CA GLY A 134 -19.74 -20.62 -15.07
C GLY A 134 -20.54 -19.60 -14.27
N GLU A 135 -21.61 -19.09 -14.88
CA GLU A 135 -22.49 -18.06 -14.30
C GLU A 135 -23.42 -18.66 -13.23
N TYR A 136 -24.11 -17.79 -12.50
CA TYR A 136 -25.15 -18.16 -11.53
C TYR A 136 -26.23 -19.03 -12.20
N PRO A 137 -26.43 -20.29 -11.76
CA PRO A 137 -27.29 -21.23 -12.45
C PRO A 137 -28.76 -21.01 -12.11
N THR A 138 -29.61 -20.95 -13.14
CA THR A 138 -31.08 -21.01 -12.96
C THR A 138 -31.52 -22.44 -12.66
N LEU A 139 -32.76 -22.63 -12.18
CA LEU A 139 -33.33 -23.97 -11.95
C LEU A 139 -33.26 -24.84 -13.23
N GLU A 140 -33.52 -24.27 -14.39
CA GLU A 140 -33.39 -24.96 -15.68
C GLU A 140 -31.96 -25.43 -15.93
N LYS A 141 -30.96 -24.57 -15.70
CA LYS A 141 -29.55 -24.94 -15.83
C LYS A 141 -29.12 -26.00 -14.80
N LEU A 142 -29.65 -25.95 -13.59
CA LEU A 142 -29.39 -26.97 -12.57
C LEU A 142 -29.94 -28.34 -12.97
N LEU A 143 -31.10 -28.40 -13.61
CA LEU A 143 -31.66 -29.64 -14.14
C LEU A 143 -30.81 -30.18 -15.30
N GLU A 144 -30.35 -29.31 -16.20
CA GLU A 144 -29.42 -29.67 -17.29
C GLU A 144 -28.09 -30.22 -16.72
N LEU A 145 -27.49 -29.53 -15.75
CA LEU A 145 -26.27 -30.00 -15.07
C LEU A 145 -26.49 -31.36 -14.38
N LYS A 146 -27.68 -31.60 -13.82
CA LYS A 146 -28.01 -32.91 -13.24
C LYS A 146 -28.03 -34.01 -14.32
N GLU A 147 -28.60 -33.73 -15.48
CA GLU A 147 -28.61 -34.64 -16.64
C GLU A 147 -27.20 -34.89 -17.21
N GLU A 148 -26.32 -33.89 -17.17
CA GLU A 148 -24.89 -33.99 -17.54
C GLU A 148 -24.01 -34.74 -16.52
N GLY A 149 -24.61 -35.18 -15.41
CA GLY A 149 -23.97 -35.99 -14.37
C GLY A 149 -23.22 -35.21 -13.30
N TYR A 150 -23.51 -33.91 -13.12
CA TYR A 150 -22.98 -33.15 -11.99
C TYR A 150 -23.56 -33.65 -10.67
N THR A 151 -22.73 -33.68 -9.63
CA THR A 151 -23.11 -34.17 -8.31
C THR A 151 -23.39 -33.04 -7.34
N SER A 152 -22.61 -31.95 -7.45
CA SER A 152 -22.65 -30.85 -6.48
C SER A 152 -22.43 -29.49 -7.15
N ILE A 153 -23.04 -28.44 -6.57
CA ILE A 153 -22.89 -27.04 -6.97
C ILE A 153 -22.13 -26.29 -5.89
N ILE A 154 -21.05 -25.61 -6.28
CA ILE A 154 -20.21 -24.80 -5.40
C ILE A 154 -20.54 -23.32 -5.62
N SER A 155 -21.19 -22.72 -4.62
CA SER A 155 -21.56 -21.30 -4.64
C SER A 155 -20.51 -20.45 -3.93
N LEU A 156 -19.89 -19.54 -4.68
CA LEU A 156 -18.92 -18.57 -4.16
C LEU A 156 -19.57 -17.26 -3.64
N LEU A 157 -20.90 -17.21 -3.57
CA LEU A 157 -21.66 -16.06 -3.08
C LEU A 157 -21.44 -15.84 -1.58
N HIS A 158 -21.32 -14.59 -1.15
CA HIS A 158 -20.99 -14.23 0.22
C HIS A 158 -22.13 -13.44 0.90
N PRO A 159 -22.56 -13.84 2.12
CA PRO A 159 -23.72 -13.24 2.80
C PRO A 159 -23.52 -11.77 3.22
N ALA A 160 -22.27 -11.30 3.32
CA ALA A 160 -21.99 -9.88 3.58
C ALA A 160 -22.19 -8.96 2.36
N VAL A 161 -22.39 -9.49 1.15
CA VAL A 161 -22.61 -8.69 -0.06
C VAL A 161 -24.09 -8.30 -0.16
N VAL A 162 -24.50 -7.41 0.76
CA VAL A 162 -25.87 -6.89 0.85
C VAL A 162 -26.14 -5.80 -0.20
N PRO A 163 -27.38 -5.71 -0.72
CA PRO A 163 -28.55 -6.55 -0.43
C PRO A 163 -28.71 -7.79 -1.34
N PHE A 164 -27.77 -8.06 -2.25
CA PHE A 164 -28.02 -8.93 -3.41
C PHE A 164 -27.82 -10.41 -3.14
N GLU A 165 -26.61 -10.79 -2.71
CA GLU A 165 -26.19 -12.20 -2.62
C GLU A 165 -26.92 -13.00 -1.53
N PRO A 166 -27.30 -12.45 -0.36
CA PRO A 166 -28.05 -13.20 0.65
C PRO A 166 -29.35 -13.82 0.16
N ARG A 167 -30.10 -13.07 -0.67
CA ARG A 167 -31.36 -13.57 -1.24
C ARG A 167 -31.10 -14.65 -2.29
N LEU A 168 -30.08 -14.45 -3.12
CA LEU A 168 -29.72 -15.39 -4.19
C LEU A 168 -29.18 -16.72 -3.64
N ILE A 169 -28.45 -16.70 -2.52
CA ILE A 169 -28.00 -17.92 -1.82
C ILE A 169 -29.20 -18.75 -1.34
N GLU A 170 -30.22 -18.10 -0.81
CA GLU A 170 -31.42 -18.80 -0.32
C GLU A 170 -32.22 -19.40 -1.47
N GLU A 171 -32.42 -18.64 -2.55
CA GLU A 171 -33.08 -19.13 -3.76
C GLU A 171 -32.31 -20.29 -4.42
N GLU A 172 -30.99 -20.18 -4.50
CA GLU A 172 -30.11 -21.21 -5.02
C GLU A 172 -30.17 -22.50 -4.19
N ARG A 173 -30.10 -22.39 -2.87
CA ARG A 173 -30.19 -23.54 -1.96
C ARG A 173 -31.48 -24.33 -2.19
N GLN A 174 -32.60 -23.63 -2.42
CA GLN A 174 -33.88 -24.26 -2.73
C GLN A 174 -33.85 -24.93 -4.11
N ASN A 175 -33.38 -24.23 -5.14
CA ASN A 175 -33.33 -24.74 -6.51
C ASN A 175 -32.39 -25.95 -6.66
N VAL A 176 -31.23 -25.93 -5.99
CA VAL A 176 -30.27 -27.05 -5.95
C VAL A 176 -30.90 -28.27 -5.27
N GLY A 177 -31.65 -28.06 -4.18
CA GLY A 177 -32.44 -29.12 -3.53
C GLY A 177 -33.51 -29.71 -4.45
N TYR A 178 -34.22 -28.88 -5.23
CA TYR A 178 -35.19 -29.35 -6.22
C TYR A 178 -34.56 -30.16 -7.35
N ALA A 179 -33.37 -29.77 -7.81
CA ALA A 179 -32.60 -30.47 -8.84
C ALA A 179 -31.90 -31.75 -8.32
N GLN A 180 -32.03 -32.08 -7.03
CA GLN A 180 -31.37 -33.22 -6.38
C GLN A 180 -29.84 -33.19 -6.53
N LEU A 181 -29.26 -32.00 -6.46
CA LEU A 181 -27.82 -31.75 -6.43
C LEU A 181 -27.40 -31.39 -4.99
N GLU A 182 -26.13 -31.62 -4.65
CA GLU A 182 -25.61 -31.19 -3.36
C GLU A 182 -25.20 -29.71 -3.41
N PHE A 183 -25.63 -28.91 -2.43
CA PHE A 183 -25.26 -27.50 -2.32
C PHE A 183 -24.05 -27.33 -1.40
N ILE A 184 -22.92 -26.90 -1.97
CA ILE A 184 -21.68 -26.61 -1.24
C ILE A 184 -21.50 -25.09 -1.23
N HIS A 185 -21.59 -24.48 -0.04
CA HIS A 185 -21.46 -23.03 0.10
C HIS A 185 -20.05 -22.67 0.56
N ILE A 186 -19.28 -22.06 -0.33
CA ILE A 186 -17.89 -21.62 -0.08
C ILE A 186 -17.84 -20.10 -0.28
N PRO A 187 -18.31 -19.31 0.70
CA PRO A 187 -18.54 -17.89 0.51
C PRO A 187 -17.23 -17.13 0.27
N MET A 188 -17.17 -16.38 -0.83
CA MET A 188 -16.02 -15.53 -1.17
C MET A 188 -16.44 -14.07 -1.29
N VAL A 189 -15.80 -13.18 -0.53
CA VAL A 189 -15.94 -11.74 -0.69
C VAL A 189 -15.27 -11.33 -2.00
N PRO A 190 -16.00 -10.69 -2.93
CA PRO A 190 -15.39 -10.21 -4.15
C PRO A 190 -14.43 -9.04 -3.84
N TRP A 191 -13.30 -8.98 -4.54
CA TRP A 191 -12.34 -7.86 -4.48
C TRP A 191 -11.58 -7.68 -3.15
N VAL A 192 -11.42 -8.76 -2.37
CA VAL A 192 -10.70 -8.76 -1.08
C VAL A 192 -9.88 -10.05 -0.94
N SER A 193 -8.70 -9.93 -0.34
CA SER A 193 -7.74 -11.00 0.01
C SER A 193 -8.19 -11.89 1.20
N GLU A 194 -9.25 -11.50 1.92
CA GLU A 194 -9.82 -12.19 3.10
C GLU A 194 -10.72 -13.39 2.72
N ASN A 195 -10.34 -14.21 1.74
CA ASN A 195 -11.08 -15.41 1.31
C ASN A 195 -10.53 -16.72 1.91
N THR A 196 -9.92 -16.65 3.08
CA THR A 196 -9.10 -17.74 3.64
C THR A 196 -9.83 -19.07 3.79
N GLN A 197 -10.99 -19.05 4.43
CA GLN A 197 -11.78 -20.27 4.63
C GLN A 197 -12.23 -20.88 3.30
N ALA A 198 -12.56 -20.03 2.32
CA ALA A 198 -12.93 -20.47 1.00
C ALA A 198 -11.77 -21.16 0.26
N VAL A 199 -10.56 -20.59 0.34
CA VAL A 199 -9.35 -21.18 -0.26
C VAL A 199 -9.01 -22.53 0.38
N LEU A 200 -9.09 -22.64 1.71
CA LEU A 200 -8.85 -23.91 2.41
C LEU A 200 -9.87 -25.00 2.02
N GLN A 201 -11.15 -24.66 1.98
CA GLN A 201 -12.22 -25.58 1.58
C GLN A 201 -12.07 -26.02 0.12
N LEU A 202 -11.73 -25.10 -0.79
CA LEU A 202 -11.45 -25.43 -2.19
C LEU A 202 -10.22 -26.31 -2.34
N ARG A 203 -9.17 -26.06 -1.56
CA ARG A 203 -7.94 -26.87 -1.52
C ARG A 203 -8.21 -28.29 -1.04
N GLU A 204 -8.97 -28.45 0.04
CA GLU A 204 -9.37 -29.76 0.56
C GLU A 204 -10.21 -30.50 -0.48
N LEU A 205 -11.23 -29.83 -1.04
CA LEU A 205 -12.13 -30.43 -2.03
C LEU A 205 -11.41 -30.82 -3.33
N ALA A 206 -10.39 -30.07 -3.74
CA ALA A 206 -9.53 -30.43 -4.87
C ALA A 206 -8.67 -31.68 -4.61
N LYS A 207 -8.30 -31.95 -3.35
CA LYS A 207 -7.47 -33.10 -2.94
C LYS A 207 -8.29 -34.36 -2.63
N THR A 208 -9.45 -34.21 -1.98
CA THR A 208 -10.22 -35.32 -1.39
C THR A 208 -11.61 -35.50 -1.99
N GLY A 209 -12.06 -34.58 -2.85
CA GLY A 209 -13.39 -34.61 -3.45
C GLY A 209 -13.64 -35.88 -4.26
N THR A 210 -14.90 -36.15 -4.56
CA THR A 210 -15.32 -37.22 -5.48
C THR A 210 -16.55 -36.76 -6.26
N GLY A 211 -16.47 -36.73 -7.60
CA GLY A 211 -17.60 -36.34 -8.46
C GLY A 211 -17.35 -35.11 -9.36
N LYS A 212 -18.43 -34.62 -9.99
CA LYS A 212 -18.43 -33.48 -10.91
C LYS A 212 -19.03 -32.25 -10.22
N TYR A 213 -18.23 -31.20 -10.07
CA TYR A 213 -18.58 -29.95 -9.39
C TYR A 213 -18.77 -28.82 -10.40
N TYR A 214 -19.85 -28.05 -10.25
CA TYR A 214 -20.05 -26.79 -10.97
C TYR A 214 -19.82 -25.62 -10.02
N VAL A 215 -18.80 -24.80 -10.30
CA VAL A 215 -18.39 -23.65 -9.49
C VAL A 215 -18.87 -22.37 -10.15
N HIS A 216 -19.54 -21.50 -9.40
CA HIS A 216 -20.01 -20.23 -9.94
C HIS A 216 -19.91 -19.09 -8.92
N CYS A 217 -20.06 -17.87 -9.44
CA CYS A 217 -20.24 -16.67 -8.62
C CYS A 217 -21.26 -15.73 -9.29
N TYR A 218 -21.51 -14.55 -8.70
CA TYR A 218 -22.53 -13.62 -9.19
C TYR A 218 -22.32 -13.17 -10.66
N LEU A 219 -21.08 -12.83 -11.07
CA LEU A 219 -20.75 -12.31 -12.41
C LEU A 219 -19.73 -13.17 -13.18
N GLY A 220 -19.43 -14.38 -12.69
CA GLY A 220 -18.62 -15.34 -13.42
C GLY A 220 -17.11 -15.05 -13.62
N LYS A 221 -16.53 -13.96 -13.09
CA LYS A 221 -15.14 -13.57 -13.46
C LYS A 221 -14.12 -13.61 -12.31
N ASP A 222 -14.20 -12.74 -11.31
CA ASP A 222 -13.07 -12.55 -10.38
C ASP A 222 -12.91 -13.65 -9.33
N ARG A 223 -14.01 -14.04 -8.67
CA ARG A 223 -14.01 -15.14 -7.69
C ARG A 223 -13.74 -16.49 -8.34
N ILE A 224 -14.23 -16.67 -9.57
CA ILE A 224 -14.01 -17.87 -10.37
C ILE A 224 -12.54 -18.00 -10.77
N ARG A 225 -11.88 -16.90 -11.16
CA ARG A 225 -10.45 -16.93 -11.49
C ARG A 225 -9.62 -17.42 -10.30
N LEU A 226 -9.89 -16.89 -9.11
CA LEU A 226 -9.21 -17.33 -7.89
C LEU A 226 -9.52 -18.79 -7.54
N ALA A 227 -10.80 -19.18 -7.53
CA ALA A 227 -11.19 -20.55 -7.24
C ALA A 227 -10.56 -21.55 -8.23
N ARG A 228 -10.51 -21.19 -9.52
CA ARG A 228 -9.83 -21.95 -10.57
C ARG A 228 -8.36 -22.17 -10.24
N THR A 229 -7.60 -21.10 -9.95
CA THR A 229 -6.18 -21.20 -9.59
C THR A 229 -5.94 -22.11 -8.39
N VAL A 230 -6.76 -21.99 -7.33
CA VAL A 230 -6.63 -22.82 -6.12
C VAL A 230 -6.87 -24.30 -6.42
N ILE A 231 -7.92 -24.60 -7.19
CA ILE A 231 -8.28 -25.97 -7.56
C ILE A 231 -7.20 -26.59 -8.45
N GLU A 232 -6.82 -25.93 -9.55
CA GLU A 232 -5.83 -26.44 -10.51
C GLU A 232 -4.48 -26.76 -9.85
N ASN A 233 -4.05 -25.94 -8.89
CA ASN A 233 -2.76 -26.12 -8.21
C ASN A 233 -2.76 -27.25 -7.16
N ASN A 234 -3.93 -27.72 -6.72
CA ASN A 234 -4.03 -28.68 -5.62
C ASN A 234 -4.58 -30.06 -6.04
N MET A 235 -4.84 -30.29 -7.34
CA MET A 235 -5.23 -31.62 -7.84
C MET A 235 -4.02 -32.59 -7.86
N PRO A 236 -4.23 -33.90 -7.57
CA PRO A 236 -3.16 -34.91 -7.63
C PRO A 236 -2.59 -35.06 -9.04
N LEU A 237 -1.27 -35.17 -9.17
CA LEU A 237 -0.57 -35.40 -10.44
C LEU A 237 -0.64 -36.88 -10.85
N GLU A 238 -0.94 -37.17 -12.12
CA GLU A 238 -0.49 -38.40 -12.77
C GLU A 238 0.85 -38.13 -13.48
N GLU A 239 1.80 -39.06 -13.32
CA GLU A 239 2.98 -39.16 -14.17
C GLU A 239 2.52 -39.55 -15.58
N SER A 240 2.95 -38.79 -16.59
CA SER A 240 2.77 -39.05 -18.03
C SER A 240 1.45 -38.54 -18.64
N GLU A 241 1.40 -37.26 -19.02
CA GLU A 241 1.53 -36.83 -20.44
C GLU A 241 1.30 -35.32 -20.60
N SER A 242 2.22 -34.70 -21.34
CA SER A 242 2.12 -33.35 -21.94
C SER A 242 1.97 -32.14 -21.02
N ILE A 243 3.13 -31.51 -20.78
CA ILE A 243 3.44 -30.07 -20.87
C ILE A 243 2.26 -29.20 -21.34
N VAL A 244 1.31 -28.93 -20.43
CA VAL A 244 0.52 -27.70 -20.42
C VAL A 244 0.92 -27.02 -19.12
N GLU A 245 1.62 -25.90 -19.25
CA GLU A 245 2.31 -25.19 -18.17
C GLU A 245 1.42 -25.02 -16.93
N LYS A 246 1.79 -25.71 -15.84
CA LYS A 246 1.28 -25.43 -14.50
C LYS A 246 1.54 -23.95 -14.16
N LYS A 247 0.49 -23.14 -14.09
CA LYS A 247 0.47 -21.79 -13.50
C LYS A 247 0.55 -21.83 -11.96
N THR A 248 1.63 -22.41 -11.46
CA THR A 248 2.13 -22.20 -10.09
C THR A 248 3.04 -20.96 -10.08
N ILE A 249 3.54 -20.53 -8.91
CA ILE A 249 4.60 -19.51 -8.78
C ILE A 249 5.78 -19.75 -9.76
N ARG A 250 5.95 -20.98 -10.23
CA ARG A 250 6.83 -21.35 -11.36
C ARG A 250 6.71 -20.48 -12.63
N LEU A 251 5.60 -19.77 -12.86
CA LEU A 251 5.46 -18.80 -13.97
C LEU A 251 5.66 -17.33 -13.55
N LYS A 252 5.67 -17.00 -12.26
CA LYS A 252 5.90 -15.64 -11.76
C LYS A 252 7.34 -15.54 -11.29
N THR A 253 8.21 -14.99 -12.13
CA THR A 253 9.64 -14.78 -11.78
C THR A 253 9.85 -13.65 -10.77
N ARG A 254 8.80 -12.86 -10.50
CA ARG A 254 8.90 -11.62 -9.74
C ARG A 254 7.59 -11.23 -9.02
N PHE A 255 7.74 -10.79 -7.78
CA PHE A 255 6.73 -10.03 -7.04
C PHE A 255 7.03 -8.53 -7.12
N GLU A 256 6.07 -7.70 -6.72
CA GLU A 256 6.22 -6.25 -6.80
C GLU A 256 7.50 -5.77 -6.09
N ARG A 257 7.80 -6.35 -4.92
CA ARG A 257 8.95 -6.00 -4.08
C ARG A 257 10.26 -6.73 -4.43
N GLY A 258 10.30 -7.41 -5.59
CA GLY A 258 11.52 -8.04 -6.10
C GLY A 258 11.32 -9.45 -6.65
N GLU A 259 12.42 -10.02 -7.14
CA GLU A 259 12.43 -11.36 -7.77
C GLU A 259 12.20 -12.48 -6.77
N ILE A 260 11.62 -13.58 -7.27
CA ILE A 260 11.50 -14.85 -6.55
C ILE A 260 12.71 -15.70 -6.91
N ILE A 261 13.44 -16.15 -5.90
CA ILE A 261 14.68 -16.91 -6.08
C ILE A 261 14.45 -18.33 -5.56
N GLU A 262 14.53 -19.32 -6.44
CA GLU A 262 14.60 -20.72 -6.02
C GLU A 262 16.04 -21.05 -5.64
N LEU A 263 16.30 -21.18 -4.33
CA LEU A 263 17.66 -21.40 -3.80
C LEU A 263 18.02 -22.90 -3.73
N ASP A 264 17.04 -23.75 -3.48
CA ASP A 264 17.14 -25.21 -3.45
C ASP A 264 15.79 -25.81 -3.89
N GLU A 265 15.72 -27.11 -4.14
CA GLU A 265 14.49 -27.80 -4.59
C GLU A 265 13.30 -27.44 -3.67
N ASN A 266 12.31 -26.72 -4.18
CA ASN A 266 11.14 -26.21 -3.44
C ASN A 266 11.49 -25.32 -2.21
N LEU A 267 12.62 -24.61 -2.23
CA LEU A 267 12.96 -23.55 -1.28
C LEU A 267 13.01 -22.22 -2.02
N PHE A 268 12.03 -21.37 -1.74
CA PHE A 268 11.84 -20.10 -2.41
C PHE A 268 12.18 -18.94 -1.47
N ILE A 269 13.03 -18.05 -1.93
CA ILE A 269 13.22 -16.73 -1.33
C ILE A 269 12.31 -15.76 -2.08
N ILE A 270 11.44 -15.10 -1.33
CA ILE A 270 10.50 -14.12 -1.85
C ILE A 270 10.68 -12.78 -1.13
N PRO A 271 10.43 -11.66 -1.80
CA PRO A 271 10.21 -10.42 -1.07
C PRO A 271 8.88 -10.51 -0.31
N TYR A 272 8.65 -9.58 0.62
CA TYR A 272 7.40 -9.54 1.37
C TYR A 272 6.22 -9.39 0.41
N PRO A 273 5.24 -10.32 0.41
CA PRO A 273 4.13 -10.28 -0.53
C PRO A 273 3.21 -9.08 -0.30
N THR A 274 2.55 -8.61 -1.35
CA THR A 274 1.33 -7.79 -1.22
C THR A 274 0.14 -8.66 -0.85
N ASP A 275 -0.98 -8.04 -0.46
CA ASP A 275 -2.25 -8.73 -0.14
C ASP A 275 -2.67 -9.71 -1.24
N ASP A 276 -2.51 -9.31 -2.50
CA ASP A 276 -2.85 -10.10 -3.68
C ASP A 276 -1.77 -11.14 -4.04
N GLU A 277 -0.55 -10.98 -3.54
CA GLU A 277 0.54 -11.94 -3.74
C GLU A 277 0.59 -13.04 -2.67
N PHE A 278 0.08 -12.75 -1.47
CA PHE A 278 -0.05 -13.75 -0.40
C PHE A 278 -0.85 -14.97 -0.84
N ILE A 279 -1.78 -14.81 -1.79
CA ILE A 279 -2.57 -15.92 -2.30
C ILE A 279 -1.72 -17.02 -2.94
N TYR A 280 -0.64 -16.65 -3.62
CA TYR A 280 0.27 -17.59 -4.25
C TYR A 280 1.15 -18.28 -3.22
N VAL A 281 1.60 -17.54 -2.20
CA VAL A 281 2.38 -18.12 -1.10
C VAL A 281 1.53 -19.12 -0.35
N VAL A 282 0.30 -18.74 -0.01
CA VAL A 282 -0.64 -19.56 0.73
C VAL A 282 -1.11 -20.80 -0.04
N SER A 283 -1.21 -20.72 -1.38
CA SER A 283 -1.61 -21.87 -2.18
C SER A 283 -0.57 -22.99 -2.15
N ASP A 284 0.71 -22.62 -2.11
CA ASP A 284 1.83 -23.52 -2.38
C ASP A 284 2.68 -23.83 -1.12
N ALA A 285 2.73 -22.93 -0.14
CA ALA A 285 3.61 -23.06 1.02
C ALA A 285 3.17 -24.16 1.99
N GLU A 286 4.14 -24.95 2.43
CA GLU A 286 4.01 -25.84 3.59
C GLU A 286 4.68 -25.26 4.83
N TYR A 287 5.60 -24.31 4.66
CA TYR A 287 6.28 -23.64 5.76
C TYR A 287 6.73 -22.24 5.35
N VAL A 288 6.66 -21.27 6.27
CA VAL A 288 7.09 -19.89 6.03
C VAL A 288 8.05 -19.42 7.13
N ILE A 289 9.21 -18.89 6.72
CA ILE A 289 10.20 -18.26 7.61
C ILE A 289 10.33 -16.78 7.27
N SER A 290 10.12 -15.93 8.28
CA SER A 290 10.24 -14.48 8.17
C SER A 290 11.52 -13.96 8.81
N LEU A 291 12.24 -13.11 8.07
CA LEU A 291 13.53 -12.52 8.49
C LEU A 291 13.42 -11.07 8.99
N PHE A 292 12.20 -10.61 9.30
CA PHE A 292 11.95 -9.26 9.81
C PHE A 292 12.49 -9.02 11.23
N ASN A 293 12.84 -7.78 11.55
CA ASN A 293 13.32 -7.38 12.87
C ASN A 293 12.14 -7.14 13.84
N SER A 294 11.95 -8.01 14.81
CA SER A 294 10.87 -7.87 15.80
C SER A 294 10.97 -6.63 16.71
N LEU A 295 12.15 -5.98 16.77
CA LEU A 295 12.36 -4.76 17.55
C LEU A 295 12.07 -3.47 16.76
N ASP A 296 11.92 -3.56 15.44
CA ASP A 296 11.49 -2.44 14.61
C ASP A 296 9.96 -2.38 14.56
N TYR A 297 9.38 -1.19 14.79
CA TYR A 297 7.93 -1.03 14.90
C TYR A 297 7.20 -1.37 13.59
N GLY A 298 7.77 -1.00 12.44
CA GLY A 298 7.18 -1.29 11.14
C GLY A 298 7.29 -2.77 10.77
N ASP A 299 8.43 -3.40 11.06
CA ASP A 299 8.61 -4.84 10.89
C ASP A 299 7.70 -5.64 11.85
N SER A 300 7.46 -5.16 13.08
CA SER A 300 6.57 -5.81 14.06
C SER A 300 5.12 -5.89 13.59
N GLU A 301 4.60 -4.83 12.97
CA GLU A 301 3.25 -4.83 12.39
C GLU A 301 3.12 -5.90 11.30
N ARG A 302 4.09 -5.94 10.36
CA ARG A 302 4.15 -6.94 9.27
C ARG A 302 4.31 -8.37 9.77
N ILE A 303 5.13 -8.59 10.80
CA ILE A 303 5.28 -9.90 11.45
C ILE A 303 3.94 -10.37 12.01
N ASN A 304 3.18 -9.48 12.64
CA ASN A 304 1.87 -9.82 13.20
C ASN A 304 0.85 -10.08 12.09
N GLU A 305 0.83 -9.27 11.04
CA GLU A 305 -0.01 -9.47 9.86
C GLU A 305 0.26 -10.82 9.19
N GLU A 306 1.52 -11.09 8.86
CA GLU A 306 1.94 -12.35 8.25
C GLU A 306 1.63 -13.54 9.15
N LYS A 307 1.92 -13.44 10.46
CA LYS A 307 1.58 -14.47 11.43
C LYS A 307 0.08 -14.73 11.45
N ASN A 308 -0.74 -13.70 11.45
CA ASN A 308 -2.19 -13.83 11.43
C ASN A 308 -2.65 -14.52 10.15
N ILE A 309 -2.13 -14.11 8.99
CA ILE A 309 -2.43 -14.74 7.69
C ILE A 309 -2.07 -16.23 7.76
N MET A 310 -0.82 -16.58 8.07
CA MET A 310 -0.36 -17.98 8.10
C MET A 310 -1.13 -18.83 9.10
N GLN A 311 -1.45 -18.29 10.29
CA GLN A 311 -2.32 -18.96 11.25
C GLN A 311 -3.73 -19.19 10.71
N THR A 312 -4.28 -18.23 9.95
CA THR A 312 -5.61 -18.37 9.35
C THR A 312 -5.62 -19.46 8.28
N TYR A 313 -4.50 -19.69 7.59
CA TYR A 313 -4.34 -20.73 6.56
C TYR A 313 -3.74 -22.05 7.10
N GLU A 314 -3.57 -22.19 8.41
CA GLU A 314 -2.94 -23.36 9.05
C GLU A 314 -1.52 -23.68 8.53
N ILE A 315 -0.82 -22.67 8.00
CA ILE A 315 0.56 -22.80 7.51
C ILE A 315 1.51 -22.54 8.70
N PRO A 316 2.39 -23.49 9.04
CA PRO A 316 3.43 -23.26 10.03
C PRO A 316 4.30 -22.04 9.67
N TYR A 317 4.39 -21.10 10.61
CA TYR A 317 5.09 -19.83 10.45
C TYR A 317 6.05 -19.59 11.60
N GLU A 318 7.26 -19.13 11.27
CA GLU A 318 8.25 -18.70 12.25
C GLU A 318 8.93 -17.39 11.83
N ASN A 319 9.03 -16.44 12.76
CA ASN A 319 9.88 -15.26 12.57
C ASN A 319 11.24 -15.49 13.25
N VAL A 320 12.32 -15.39 12.48
CA VAL A 320 13.68 -15.28 13.00
C VAL A 320 14.06 -13.80 12.98
N SER A 321 14.06 -13.18 14.16
CA SER A 321 14.33 -11.75 14.28
C SER A 321 15.79 -11.42 13.96
N VAL A 322 16.00 -10.62 12.90
CA VAL A 322 17.34 -10.24 12.42
C VAL A 322 17.56 -8.73 12.61
N LEU A 323 18.54 -8.38 13.45
CA LEU A 323 18.96 -6.99 13.62
C LEU A 323 19.72 -6.50 12.38
N ARG A 324 19.36 -5.31 11.88
CA ARG A 324 20.05 -4.65 10.77
C ARG A 324 21.21 -3.75 11.22
N SER A 325 21.14 -3.23 12.44
CA SER A 325 22.15 -2.38 13.08
C SER A 325 22.10 -2.57 14.61
N PRO A 326 23.16 -3.14 15.23
CA PRO A 326 24.28 -3.80 14.57
C PRO A 326 23.81 -5.04 13.80
N PHE A 327 24.35 -5.27 12.61
CA PHE A 327 23.95 -6.39 11.75
C PHE A 327 24.23 -7.74 12.44
N ASP A 328 23.24 -8.64 12.46
CA ASP A 328 23.31 -9.93 13.13
C ASP A 328 23.43 -11.10 12.15
N SER A 329 24.66 -11.38 11.73
CA SER A 329 24.98 -12.51 10.84
C SER A 329 24.76 -13.89 11.50
N TYR A 330 24.72 -13.98 12.84
CA TYR A 330 24.50 -15.25 13.52
C TYR A 330 23.02 -15.64 13.51
N ALA A 331 22.11 -14.67 13.67
CA ALA A 331 20.67 -14.90 13.50
C ALA A 331 20.34 -15.48 12.12
N LEU A 332 20.98 -14.96 11.07
CA LEU A 332 20.82 -15.46 9.69
C LEU A 332 21.42 -16.86 9.49
N TYR A 333 22.55 -17.16 10.13
CA TYR A 333 23.09 -18.51 10.13
C TYR A 333 22.13 -19.51 10.80
N GLU A 334 21.55 -19.16 11.95
CA GLU A 334 20.55 -19.99 12.61
C GLU A 334 19.26 -20.13 11.76
N ALA A 335 18.81 -19.05 11.10
CA ALA A 335 17.70 -19.11 10.14
C ALA A 335 18.00 -20.10 9.00
N SER A 336 19.22 -20.08 8.46
CA SER A 336 19.63 -20.98 7.38
C SER A 336 19.64 -22.44 7.80
N LYS A 337 20.07 -22.76 9.03
CA LYS A 337 20.01 -24.11 9.60
C LYS A 337 18.58 -24.60 9.80
N LYS A 338 17.67 -23.69 10.19
CA LYS A 338 16.24 -24.00 10.30
C LYS A 338 15.64 -24.27 8.93
N ALA A 339 15.93 -23.43 7.95
CA ALA A 339 15.47 -23.62 6.57
C ALA A 339 15.89 -24.97 5.98
N LYS A 340 17.11 -25.46 6.27
CA LYS A 340 17.57 -26.80 5.86
C LYS A 340 16.76 -27.96 6.46
N LYS A 341 16.04 -27.75 7.57
CA LYS A 341 15.27 -28.78 8.29
C LYS A 341 13.76 -28.64 8.14
N ALA A 342 13.29 -27.55 7.56
CA ALA A 342 11.87 -27.26 7.46
C ALA A 342 11.19 -28.08 6.34
N PRO A 343 9.88 -28.36 6.47
CA PRO A 343 9.07 -28.93 5.39
C PRO A 343 9.11 -28.07 4.13
N LYS A 344 9.01 -28.70 2.95
CA LYS A 344 9.04 -28.06 1.64
C LYS A 344 7.69 -28.31 0.93
N PRO A 345 7.10 -27.35 0.20
CA PRO A 345 7.70 -26.08 -0.22
C PRO A 345 7.87 -25.04 0.89
N LEU A 346 9.10 -24.56 1.05
CA LEU A 346 9.49 -23.57 2.04
C LEU A 346 9.59 -22.20 1.40
N PHE A 347 8.96 -21.20 2.01
CA PHE A 347 9.10 -19.81 1.64
C PHE A 347 9.87 -19.05 2.72
N VAL A 348 10.97 -18.40 2.34
CA VAL A 348 11.74 -17.52 3.20
C VAL A 348 11.56 -16.09 2.70
N ASN A 349 11.15 -15.18 3.57
CA ASN A 349 10.90 -13.81 3.15
C ASN A 349 11.65 -12.75 3.97
N ALA A 350 11.91 -11.65 3.29
CA ALA A 350 12.36 -10.38 3.83
C ALA A 350 11.69 -9.26 3.04
N PHE A 351 11.86 -8.00 3.47
CA PHE A 351 11.17 -6.88 2.82
C PHE A 351 11.42 -6.78 1.31
N PHE A 352 12.70 -6.86 0.91
CA PHE A 352 13.13 -6.93 -0.48
C PHE A 352 13.95 -8.20 -0.68
N SER A 353 13.78 -8.85 -1.84
CA SER A 353 14.65 -9.96 -2.24
C SER A 353 16.07 -9.49 -2.53
N ASN A 354 16.23 -8.22 -2.92
CA ASN A 354 17.52 -7.57 -3.16
C ASN A 354 18.04 -6.84 -1.90
N SER A 355 18.30 -7.56 -0.81
CA SER A 355 18.70 -6.96 0.48
C SER A 355 19.89 -7.66 1.13
N SER A 356 20.62 -6.92 1.99
CA SER A 356 21.75 -7.46 2.76
C SER A 356 21.38 -8.64 3.66
N VAL A 357 20.13 -8.67 4.13
CA VAL A 357 19.54 -9.76 4.92
C VAL A 357 19.44 -11.03 4.09
N ILE A 358 18.87 -10.94 2.88
CA ILE A 358 18.75 -12.07 1.96
C ILE A 358 20.10 -12.55 1.46
N ASP A 359 20.99 -11.63 1.07
CA ASP A 359 22.34 -11.99 0.63
C ASP A 359 23.07 -12.80 1.72
N SER A 360 23.05 -12.31 2.96
CA SER A 360 23.70 -13.00 4.08
C SER A 360 23.01 -14.32 4.43
N PHE A 361 21.67 -14.41 4.33
CA PHE A 361 20.94 -15.67 4.47
C PHE A 361 21.37 -16.72 3.43
N VAL A 362 21.39 -16.33 2.15
CA VAL A 362 21.77 -17.21 1.02
C VAL A 362 23.19 -17.74 1.22
N GLN A 363 24.15 -16.85 1.52
CA GLN A 363 25.52 -17.26 1.76
C GLN A 363 25.63 -18.17 3.00
N SER A 364 24.91 -17.86 4.08
CA SER A 364 24.88 -18.72 5.26
C SER A 364 24.29 -20.10 4.98
N TYR A 365 23.28 -20.18 4.12
CA TYR A 365 22.68 -21.43 3.68
C TYR A 365 23.66 -22.27 2.85
N LEU A 366 24.33 -21.66 1.87
CA LEU A 366 25.26 -22.33 0.95
C LEU A 366 26.55 -22.78 1.64
N TYR A 367 27.13 -21.95 2.50
CA TYR A 367 28.47 -22.18 3.08
C TYR A 367 28.46 -22.67 4.53
N ASP A 368 27.28 -22.76 5.15
CA ASP A 368 27.10 -23.19 6.53
C ASP A 368 27.92 -22.38 7.56
N LYS A 369 27.96 -21.05 7.37
CA LYS A 369 28.69 -20.11 8.26
C LYS A 369 27.94 -18.78 8.40
N PRO A 370 28.18 -17.98 9.47
CA PRO A 370 27.68 -16.61 9.56
C PRO A 370 28.28 -15.73 8.46
N SER A 371 27.44 -15.18 7.57
CA SER A 371 27.91 -14.40 6.42
C SER A 371 27.83 -12.89 6.62
N LEU A 372 28.78 -12.16 6.05
CA LEU A 372 28.79 -10.72 5.97
C LEU A 372 27.80 -10.19 4.93
N PRO A 373 27.18 -9.02 5.20
CA PRO A 373 26.36 -8.32 4.22
C PRO A 373 27.26 -7.55 3.24
N PHE A 374 27.64 -8.16 2.12
CA PHE A 374 28.63 -7.57 1.20
C PHE A 374 28.25 -6.15 0.73
N ARG A 375 26.96 -5.86 0.55
CA ARG A 375 26.44 -4.53 0.17
C ARG A 375 26.71 -3.44 1.21
N SER A 376 26.87 -3.81 2.47
CA SER A 376 27.14 -2.84 3.53
C SER A 376 28.60 -2.38 3.57
N PHE A 377 29.50 -3.04 2.83
CA PHE A 377 30.91 -2.67 2.71
C PHE A 377 31.23 -1.78 1.49
N ILE A 378 30.20 -1.33 0.75
CA ILE A 378 30.38 -0.43 -0.41
C ILE A 378 30.82 0.98 0.03
N ALA A 379 30.42 1.42 1.22
CA ALA A 379 30.82 2.72 1.74
C ALA A 379 32.31 2.73 2.13
N PRO A 380 33.09 3.76 1.76
CA PRO A 380 34.50 3.83 2.11
C PRO A 380 34.71 4.08 3.61
N MET A 381 35.78 3.49 4.15
CA MET A 381 36.39 3.90 5.41
C MET A 381 37.32 5.10 5.16
N THR A 382 37.77 5.74 6.23
CA THR A 382 38.68 6.91 6.23
C THR A 382 39.94 6.63 5.40
N ASN A 383 40.47 5.41 5.50
CA ASN A 383 41.73 5.00 4.87
C ASN A 383 41.54 4.16 3.60
N GLY A 384 40.32 4.09 3.03
CA GLY A 384 40.03 3.35 1.80
C GLY A 384 38.84 2.38 1.91
N TYR A 385 38.72 1.47 0.96
CA TYR A 385 37.58 0.54 0.89
C TYR A 385 37.87 -0.78 1.61
N ALA A 386 36.87 -1.25 2.35
CA ALA A 386 36.84 -2.63 2.80
C ALA A 386 36.21 -3.51 1.69
N GLU A 387 36.70 -4.73 1.57
CA GLU A 387 36.33 -5.66 0.52
C GLU A 387 35.99 -7.01 1.14
N VAL A 388 34.81 -7.55 0.84
CA VAL A 388 34.43 -8.91 1.25
C VAL A 388 35.03 -9.91 0.27
N ILE A 389 35.94 -10.75 0.76
CA ILE A 389 36.69 -11.72 -0.07
C ILE A 389 36.21 -13.16 0.10
N ALA A 390 35.47 -13.43 1.17
CA ALA A 390 34.81 -14.71 1.45
C ALA A 390 33.51 -14.44 2.23
N PRO A 391 32.56 -15.39 2.32
CA PRO A 391 31.27 -15.17 2.98
C PRO A 391 31.39 -14.55 4.37
N ASP A 392 32.36 -14.98 5.18
CA ASP A 392 32.56 -14.51 6.55
C ASP A 392 33.83 -13.67 6.75
N VAL A 393 34.48 -13.18 5.67
CA VAL A 393 35.76 -12.47 5.73
C VAL A 393 35.79 -11.22 4.86
N ALA A 394 36.02 -10.08 5.50
CA ALA A 394 36.38 -8.83 4.86
C ALA A 394 37.86 -8.50 5.07
N ILE A 395 38.46 -7.80 4.11
CA ILE A 395 39.81 -7.24 4.21
C ILE A 395 39.77 -5.75 3.91
N GLY A 396 40.70 -4.97 4.44
CA GLY A 396 40.72 -3.55 4.15
C GLY A 396 41.84 -2.77 4.84
N PRO A 397 41.77 -1.43 4.79
CA PRO A 397 42.77 -0.58 5.40
C PRO A 397 42.69 -0.58 6.94
N THR A 398 43.69 0.02 7.58
CA THR A 398 43.69 0.21 9.03
C THR A 398 42.50 1.06 9.48
N PRO A 399 41.64 0.56 10.39
CA PRO A 399 40.49 1.32 10.87
C PRO A 399 40.89 2.49 11.77
N ASP A 400 40.18 3.62 11.64
CA ASP A 400 40.18 4.67 12.67
C ASP A 400 39.51 4.17 13.96
N GLY A 401 39.86 4.76 15.11
CA GLY A 401 39.32 4.36 16.41
C GLY A 401 37.79 4.36 16.48
N ARG A 402 37.10 5.21 15.70
CA ARG A 402 35.63 5.27 15.60
C ARG A 402 35.05 4.18 14.70
N GLU A 403 35.81 3.74 13.70
CA GLU A 403 35.35 2.78 12.68
C GLU A 403 35.19 1.36 13.23
N PHE A 404 35.92 1.02 14.30
CA PHE A 404 35.67 -0.22 15.05
C PHE A 404 34.21 -0.33 15.48
N ARG A 405 33.58 0.77 15.92
CA ARG A 405 32.17 0.77 16.29
C ARG A 405 31.26 1.07 15.11
N MET A 406 31.42 2.24 14.51
CA MET A 406 30.44 2.81 13.58
C MET A 406 30.43 2.13 12.21
N TYR A 407 31.47 1.36 11.88
CA TYR A 407 31.60 0.69 10.58
C TYR A 407 31.70 -0.83 10.75
N LEU A 408 32.75 -1.32 11.42
CA LEU A 408 33.00 -2.76 11.52
C LEU A 408 31.93 -3.48 12.36
N TYR A 409 31.69 -3.03 13.59
CA TYR A 409 30.70 -3.66 14.46
C TYR A 409 29.27 -3.55 13.91
N GLU A 410 28.91 -2.38 13.38
CA GLU A 410 27.61 -2.15 12.73
C GLU A 410 27.38 -3.08 11.52
N ASN A 411 28.44 -3.39 10.75
CA ASN A 411 28.37 -4.31 9.61
C ASN A 411 28.53 -5.79 9.97
N GLY A 412 28.43 -6.15 11.25
CA GLY A 412 28.42 -7.55 11.70
C GLY A 412 29.79 -8.15 12.02
N ILE A 413 30.88 -7.38 11.91
CA ILE A 413 32.21 -7.86 12.31
C ILE A 413 32.23 -8.09 13.82
N ARG A 414 32.71 -9.28 14.22
CA ARG A 414 32.91 -9.65 15.63
C ARG A 414 34.35 -10.05 15.92
N ARG A 415 35.15 -10.30 14.89
CA ARG A 415 36.56 -10.68 15.02
C ARG A 415 37.42 -9.92 14.04
N ILE A 416 38.61 -9.55 14.49
CA ILE A 416 39.60 -8.84 13.69
C ILE A 416 40.92 -9.59 13.75
N LEU A 417 41.61 -9.68 12.62
CA LEU A 417 42.95 -10.22 12.50
C LEU A 417 43.91 -9.13 11.98
N TYR A 418 44.85 -8.73 12.83
CA TYR A 418 45.93 -7.83 12.47
C TYR A 418 47.14 -8.60 11.90
N LEU A 419 47.60 -8.19 10.73
CA LEU A 419 48.74 -8.78 10.03
C LEU A 419 50.01 -7.94 10.24
N GLY A 420 50.74 -8.24 11.30
CA GLY A 420 51.96 -7.52 11.68
C GLY A 420 52.41 -7.85 13.11
N ASN A 421 53.38 -7.08 13.61
CA ASN A 421 53.87 -7.24 14.98
C ASN A 421 52.89 -6.61 15.99
N GLY A 422 52.10 -7.45 16.66
CA GLY A 422 51.13 -7.04 17.66
C GLY A 422 51.72 -6.45 18.95
N GLN A 423 53.04 -6.46 19.15
CA GLN A 423 53.70 -5.86 20.32
C GLN A 423 54.04 -4.37 20.14
N THR A 424 53.76 -3.80 18.97
CA THR A 424 53.96 -2.37 18.71
C THR A 424 52.95 -1.53 19.47
N GLU A 425 53.32 -0.30 19.85
CA GLU A 425 52.46 0.61 20.61
C GLU A 425 51.17 0.94 19.84
N GLU A 426 51.29 1.15 18.52
CA GLU A 426 50.18 1.37 17.59
C GLU A 426 49.20 0.18 17.58
N ALA A 427 49.70 -1.05 17.46
CA ALA A 427 48.85 -2.25 17.48
C ALA A 427 48.14 -2.46 18.83
N GLN A 428 48.77 -2.07 19.96
CA GLN A 428 48.12 -2.14 21.26
C GLN A 428 46.99 -1.10 21.41
N ILE A 429 47.13 0.10 20.82
CA ILE A 429 46.06 1.10 20.77
C ILE A 429 44.87 0.55 19.98
N GLU A 430 45.11 -0.01 18.79
CA GLU A 430 44.06 -0.61 17.95
C GLU A 430 43.37 -1.80 18.65
N ARG A 431 44.15 -2.66 19.32
CA ARG A 431 43.60 -3.76 20.14
C ARG A 431 42.68 -3.23 21.23
N ASN A 432 43.04 -2.15 21.91
CA ASN A 432 42.21 -1.53 22.94
C ASN A 432 40.90 -0.99 22.34
N HIS A 433 40.95 -0.37 21.16
CA HIS A 433 39.74 0.06 20.44
C HIS A 433 38.83 -1.11 20.05
N ALA A 434 39.39 -2.22 19.56
CA ALA A 434 38.62 -3.42 19.23
C ALA A 434 37.93 -4.00 20.48
N ILE A 435 38.67 -4.20 21.57
CA ILE A 435 38.14 -4.76 22.82
C ILE A 435 37.07 -3.85 23.43
N ALA A 436 37.30 -2.52 23.45
CA ALA A 436 36.31 -1.55 23.93
C ALA A 436 34.98 -1.63 23.16
N ASN A 437 35.02 -2.05 21.89
CA ASN A 437 33.86 -2.20 21.02
C ASN A 437 33.36 -3.65 20.89
N ARG A 438 33.78 -4.54 21.79
CA ARG A 438 33.36 -5.96 21.83
C ARG A 438 33.75 -6.76 20.58
N ILE A 439 34.85 -6.38 19.93
CA ILE A 439 35.45 -7.11 18.82
C ILE A 439 36.66 -7.89 19.35
N LEU A 440 36.70 -9.19 19.08
CA LEU A 440 37.84 -10.03 19.44
C LEU A 440 39.01 -9.74 18.49
N TRP A 441 40.18 -9.48 19.06
CA TRP A 441 41.37 -9.08 18.29
C TRP A 441 42.42 -10.20 18.32
N TYR A 442 42.92 -10.54 17.13
CA TYR A 442 43.93 -11.57 16.89
C TYR A 442 45.08 -10.95 16.08
N THR A 443 46.26 -11.59 16.13
CA THR A 443 47.45 -11.15 15.39
C THR A 443 48.11 -12.33 14.69
N SER A 444 48.70 -12.09 13.52
CA SER A 444 49.55 -13.03 12.78
C SER A 444 50.67 -12.27 12.09
N GLU A 445 51.83 -12.91 11.88
CA GLU A 445 52.94 -12.30 11.13
C GLU A 445 52.70 -12.26 9.62
N GLY A 446 51.59 -12.86 9.12
CA GLY A 446 51.18 -12.78 7.72
C GLY A 446 51.31 -14.09 6.93
N ASN A 447 51.68 -15.21 7.58
CA ASN A 447 51.71 -16.53 6.96
C ASN A 447 50.29 -17.03 6.68
N VAL A 448 49.97 -17.34 5.42
CA VAL A 448 48.62 -17.75 4.97
C VAL A 448 48.12 -19.01 5.69
N SER A 449 49.00 -19.97 6.01
CA SER A 449 48.61 -21.18 6.75
C SER A 449 48.13 -20.88 8.17
N ASP A 450 48.75 -19.90 8.83
CA ASP A 450 48.37 -19.41 10.15
C ASP A 450 47.07 -18.59 10.08
N ILE A 451 46.95 -17.70 9.10
CA ILE A 451 45.71 -16.95 8.84
C ILE A 451 44.53 -17.91 8.64
N LYS A 452 44.69 -18.97 7.84
CA LYS A 452 43.65 -19.99 7.61
C LYS A 452 43.26 -20.69 8.89
N THR A 453 44.22 -21.03 9.73
CA THR A 453 43.98 -21.68 11.03
C THR A 453 43.19 -20.75 11.95
N ILE A 454 43.51 -19.46 11.99
CA ILE A 454 42.81 -18.46 12.81
C ILE A 454 41.38 -18.23 12.29
N VAL A 455 41.24 -18.01 10.99
CA VAL A 455 39.97 -17.69 10.30
C VAL A 455 39.05 -18.92 10.19
N SER A 456 39.56 -20.14 10.39
CA SER A 456 38.73 -21.36 10.48
C SER A 456 37.66 -21.31 11.57
N ARG A 457 37.84 -20.45 12.59
CA ARG A 457 36.83 -20.24 13.63
C ARG A 457 35.67 -19.42 13.06
N PRO A 458 34.41 -19.70 13.43
CA PRO A 458 33.23 -19.07 12.82
C PRO A 458 33.32 -17.53 12.80
N GLY A 459 33.35 -16.88 11.63
CA GLY A 459 33.37 -15.42 11.51
C GLY A 459 32.10 -14.74 12.07
N PRO A 460 31.87 -13.45 11.80
CA PRO A 460 32.53 -12.67 10.74
C PRO A 460 33.85 -11.97 11.12
N TRP A 461 34.80 -12.00 10.20
CA TRP A 461 36.19 -11.54 10.32
C TRP A 461 36.49 -10.29 9.50
N TYR A 462 37.32 -9.39 10.05
CA TYR A 462 37.98 -8.32 9.29
C TYR A 462 39.51 -8.44 9.41
N ILE A 463 40.21 -8.46 8.28
CA ILE A 463 41.67 -8.63 8.22
C ILE A 463 42.31 -7.34 7.69
N TYR A 464 43.30 -6.82 8.41
CA TYR A 464 44.03 -5.60 8.04
C TYR A 464 45.47 -5.66 8.57
N GLY A 465 46.31 -4.72 8.14
CA GLY A 465 47.67 -4.56 8.65
C GLY A 465 48.71 -4.39 7.54
N PRO A 466 49.95 -4.05 7.90
CA PRO A 466 51.02 -3.77 6.94
C PRO A 466 51.31 -4.93 5.98
N ASN A 467 51.14 -6.18 6.44
CA ASN A 467 51.42 -7.37 5.65
C ASN A 467 50.22 -7.86 4.80
N LEU A 468 49.11 -7.11 4.73
CA LEU A 468 47.93 -7.53 3.97
C LEU A 468 48.20 -7.58 2.46
N ASN A 469 48.91 -6.59 1.92
CA ASN A 469 49.13 -6.48 0.47
C ASN A 469 49.92 -7.66 -0.10
N SER A 470 50.84 -8.25 0.67
CA SER A 470 51.60 -9.44 0.26
C SER A 470 50.76 -10.71 0.23
N SER A 471 49.73 -10.82 1.09
CA SER A 471 48.94 -12.06 1.25
C SER A 471 47.55 -11.98 0.59
N LYS A 472 47.15 -10.83 0.05
CA LYS A 472 45.79 -10.56 -0.47
C LYS A 472 45.33 -11.52 -1.57
N GLN A 473 46.17 -11.78 -2.58
CA GLN A 473 45.80 -12.66 -3.70
C GLN A 473 45.68 -14.12 -3.28
N GLU A 474 46.58 -14.59 -2.43
CA GLU A 474 46.61 -15.97 -1.93
C GLU A 474 45.42 -16.24 -0.99
N LEU A 475 45.06 -15.28 -0.13
CA LEU A 475 43.87 -15.37 0.72
C LEU A 475 42.57 -15.50 -0.08
N ARG A 476 42.44 -14.77 -1.21
CA ARG A 476 41.27 -14.91 -2.09
C ARG A 476 41.20 -16.30 -2.73
N ALA A 477 42.33 -16.85 -3.15
CA ALA A 477 42.38 -18.18 -3.76
C ALA A 477 42.02 -19.29 -2.75
N GLU A 478 42.47 -19.16 -1.50
CA GLU A 478 42.31 -20.19 -0.45
C GLU A 478 40.96 -20.15 0.27
N LEU A 479 40.39 -18.96 0.50
CA LEU A 479 39.11 -18.80 1.21
C LEU A 479 37.90 -18.89 0.27
N GLY A 480 38.13 -18.76 -1.04
CA GLY A 480 37.13 -18.80 -2.10
C GLY A 480 36.32 -17.49 -2.17
N PRO A 481 35.96 -17.01 -3.37
CA PRO A 481 35.11 -15.83 -3.48
C PRO A 481 33.72 -16.13 -2.88
N PRO A 482 33.03 -15.13 -2.33
CA PRO A 482 31.59 -15.26 -2.13
C PRO A 482 30.95 -15.59 -3.49
N GLN A 483 29.99 -16.52 -3.52
CA GLN A 483 29.17 -16.70 -4.72
C GLN A 483 28.30 -15.44 -4.89
N LEU A 484 28.80 -14.48 -5.68
CA LEU A 484 28.14 -13.20 -5.93
C LEU A 484 27.12 -13.30 -7.08
N GLU A 485 27.33 -14.23 -8.00
CA GLU A 485 26.35 -14.59 -9.03
C GLU A 485 25.50 -15.73 -8.49
N ILE A 486 24.28 -15.40 -8.05
CA ILE A 486 23.22 -16.39 -7.90
C ILE A 486 23.00 -16.92 -9.32
N THR A 487 23.48 -18.12 -9.64
CA THR A 487 23.20 -18.71 -10.96
C THR A 487 21.72 -19.10 -10.96
N TYR A 488 20.88 -18.18 -11.43
CA TYR A 488 19.46 -18.37 -11.62
C TYR A 488 19.23 -19.60 -12.49
N LYS A 489 18.68 -20.67 -11.91
CA LYS A 489 18.16 -21.80 -12.70
C LYS A 489 16.81 -21.40 -13.28
N PHE A 490 16.82 -20.49 -14.25
CA PHE A 490 15.77 -20.41 -15.24
C PHE A 490 16.42 -20.82 -16.55
N GLU A 491 15.97 -21.91 -17.16
CA GLU A 491 16.31 -22.21 -18.55
C GLU A 491 15.74 -21.07 -19.42
N GLU A 492 16.54 -20.04 -19.67
CA GLU A 492 16.17 -18.95 -20.56
C GLU A 492 16.19 -19.46 -22.01
N LYS A 493 15.02 -19.57 -22.64
CA LYS A 493 14.93 -19.49 -24.09
C LYS A 493 15.10 -18.02 -24.50
N PRO A 494 15.96 -17.70 -25.48
CA PRO A 494 16.33 -16.32 -25.77
C PRO A 494 15.19 -15.60 -26.49
N ILE A 495 14.68 -14.53 -25.87
CA ILE A 495 13.90 -13.50 -26.55
C ILE A 495 14.85 -12.34 -26.86
N VAL A 496 15.00 -12.05 -28.14
CA VAL A 496 15.84 -10.95 -28.65
C VAL A 496 15.06 -9.64 -28.50
N VAL A 497 15.53 -8.71 -27.66
CA VAL A 497 15.21 -7.27 -27.73
C VAL A 497 16.46 -6.46 -27.37
N PRO A 498 16.75 -5.32 -28.02
CA PRO A 498 18.03 -4.62 -27.93
C PRO A 498 18.19 -3.78 -26.66
N ILE A 499 19.47 -3.59 -26.35
CA ILE A 499 20.07 -2.87 -25.24
C ILE A 499 19.80 -1.36 -25.32
N GLU A 500 19.41 -0.75 -24.19
CA GLU A 500 19.92 0.57 -23.79
C GLU A 500 19.99 0.64 -22.26
N GLU A 501 21.18 1.03 -21.77
CA GLU A 501 21.57 1.12 -20.37
C GLU A 501 20.73 2.16 -19.62
N ASN A 502 20.26 1.81 -18.42
CA ASN A 502 20.07 2.80 -17.35
C ASN A 502 20.25 2.20 -15.96
N VAL A 503 21.03 2.95 -15.18
CA VAL A 503 21.52 2.69 -13.83
C VAL A 503 20.36 2.55 -12.84
N SER A 504 20.33 1.45 -12.11
CA SER A 504 19.31 1.10 -11.13
C SER A 504 19.38 1.97 -9.87
N VAL A 505 18.39 2.84 -9.68
CA VAL A 505 18.08 3.49 -8.41
C VAL A 505 17.00 2.67 -7.70
N VAL A 506 17.23 2.40 -6.42
CA VAL A 506 16.33 1.62 -5.56
C VAL A 506 15.20 2.53 -5.08
N THR A 507 14.02 2.41 -5.68
CA THR A 507 12.77 3.05 -5.24
C THR A 507 11.63 2.04 -5.35
N GLN A 508 11.42 1.25 -4.31
CA GLN A 508 10.18 0.48 -4.14
C GLN A 508 9.43 1.02 -2.93
N THR A 509 8.52 1.94 -3.20
CA THR A 509 7.45 2.31 -2.26
C THR A 509 6.45 1.16 -2.25
N GLU A 510 6.07 0.68 -1.06
CA GLU A 510 5.01 -0.32 -0.88
C GLU A 510 3.74 0.17 -1.60
N LYS A 511 3.34 -0.52 -2.67
CA LYS A 511 2.04 -0.36 -3.29
C LYS A 511 1.15 -1.46 -2.73
N GLU A 512 0.32 -1.12 -1.76
CA GLU A 512 -0.91 -1.90 -1.61
C GLU A 512 -1.79 -1.62 -2.83
N GLU A 513 -2.28 -2.68 -3.48
CA GLU A 513 -3.28 -2.54 -4.51
C GLU A 513 -4.55 -1.93 -3.89
N PHE A 514 -5.14 -0.93 -4.55
CA PHE A 514 -6.29 -0.22 -3.98
C PHE A 514 -7.54 -1.07 -4.19
N SER A 515 -7.98 -1.72 -3.12
CA SER A 515 -9.34 -2.24 -3.03
C SER A 515 -10.26 -1.15 -2.49
N ILE A 516 -11.42 -0.97 -3.13
CA ILE A 516 -12.47 -0.08 -2.60
C ILE A 516 -12.86 -0.51 -1.19
N ASN A 517 -12.91 -1.81 -0.94
CA ASN A 517 -13.26 -2.36 0.36
C ASN A 517 -12.14 -2.14 1.39
N SER A 518 -10.87 -2.30 1.01
CA SER A 518 -9.75 -2.00 1.91
C SER A 518 -9.72 -0.52 2.25
N PHE A 519 -9.93 0.37 1.26
CA PHE A 519 -10.05 1.81 1.51
C PHE A 519 -11.23 2.14 2.41
N ILE A 520 -12.43 1.61 2.13
CA ILE A 520 -13.62 1.84 2.98
C ILE A 520 -13.36 1.33 4.40
N LYS A 521 -12.75 0.15 4.57
CA LYS A 521 -12.40 -0.42 5.88
C LYS A 521 -11.40 0.47 6.63
N LYS A 522 -10.36 0.96 5.94
CA LYS A 522 -9.36 1.90 6.50
C LYS A 522 -9.95 3.29 6.78
N ALA A 523 -10.94 3.72 6.01
CA ALA A 523 -11.56 5.05 6.09
C ALA A 523 -12.73 5.12 7.08
N THR A 524 -13.39 4.00 7.39
CA THR A 524 -14.57 3.97 8.23
C THR A 524 -14.17 3.76 9.69
N PRO A 525 -14.34 4.76 10.57
CA PRO A 525 -14.08 4.58 11.99
C PRO A 525 -15.08 3.57 12.58
N SER A 526 -14.62 2.71 13.50
CA SER A 526 -15.52 1.77 14.18
C SER A 526 -16.52 2.53 15.05
N ILE A 527 -17.67 1.90 15.36
CA ILE A 527 -18.68 2.51 16.24
C ILE A 527 -18.06 2.87 17.60
N GLN A 528 -17.15 2.02 18.11
CA GLN A 528 -16.44 2.27 19.35
C GLN A 528 -15.53 3.50 19.23
N ASP A 529 -14.77 3.63 18.15
CA ASP A 529 -13.92 4.80 17.90
C ASP A 529 -14.74 6.08 17.77
N VAL A 530 -15.89 6.01 17.08
CA VAL A 530 -16.81 7.17 16.97
C VAL A 530 -17.28 7.59 18.36
N ILE A 531 -17.73 6.66 19.21
CA ILE A 531 -18.22 7.00 20.55
C ILE A 531 -17.08 7.55 21.43
N LEU A 532 -15.90 6.94 21.37
CA LEU A 532 -14.79 7.27 22.26
C LEU A 532 -14.08 8.57 21.85
N PHE A 533 -13.84 8.77 20.54
CA PHE A 533 -13.01 9.86 20.04
C PHE A 533 -13.80 11.07 19.56
N THR A 534 -15.10 10.95 19.26
CA THR A 534 -15.90 12.15 18.89
C THR A 534 -15.94 13.20 20.01
N PRO A 535 -16.20 12.87 21.30
CA PRO A 535 -16.21 13.86 22.37
C PRO A 535 -14.89 14.65 22.53
N PRO A 536 -13.70 14.01 22.63
CA PRO A 536 -12.45 14.76 22.74
C PRO A 536 -12.11 15.55 21.45
N LEU A 537 -12.42 15.03 20.26
CA LEU A 537 -12.24 15.77 19.00
C LEU A 537 -13.16 17.00 18.94
N ALA A 538 -14.43 16.86 19.34
CA ALA A 538 -15.39 17.96 19.40
C ALA A 538 -14.98 19.02 20.43
N LEU A 539 -14.47 18.59 21.60
CA LEU A 539 -13.91 19.50 22.59
C LEU A 539 -12.71 20.26 22.02
N TYR A 540 -11.78 19.56 21.38
CA TYR A 540 -10.61 20.16 20.74
C TYR A 540 -11.00 21.22 19.69
N VAL A 541 -11.85 20.86 18.74
CA VAL A 541 -12.34 21.77 17.69
C VAL A 541 -13.07 22.97 18.31
N GLY A 542 -13.97 22.73 19.27
CA GLY A 542 -14.72 23.78 19.95
C GLY A 542 -13.82 24.75 20.72
N VAL A 543 -12.80 24.24 21.42
CA VAL A 543 -11.80 25.05 22.13
C VAL A 543 -10.98 25.87 21.13
N LEU A 544 -10.51 25.26 20.05
CA LEU A 544 -9.76 25.95 19.01
C LEU A 544 -10.57 27.11 18.40
N MET A 545 -11.83 26.86 18.03
CA MET A 545 -12.74 27.90 17.52
C MET A 545 -12.97 29.02 18.54
N LYS A 546 -13.15 28.67 19.82
CA LYS A 546 -13.32 29.65 20.91
C LYS A 546 -12.06 30.50 21.08
N ILE A 547 -10.87 29.91 21.03
CA ILE A 547 -9.60 30.63 21.12
C ILE A 547 -9.44 31.59 19.94
N VAL A 548 -9.66 31.13 18.71
CA VAL A 548 -9.55 31.98 17.52
C VAL A 548 -10.56 33.13 17.55
N GLY A 549 -11.81 32.85 17.93
CA GLY A 549 -12.85 33.87 18.13
C GLY A 549 -12.50 34.87 19.24
N TYR A 550 -11.91 34.40 20.34
CA TYR A 550 -11.44 35.26 21.43
C TYR A 550 -10.28 36.16 20.99
N ILE A 551 -9.29 35.61 20.27
CA ILE A 551 -8.15 36.38 19.76
C ILE A 551 -8.62 37.48 18.80
N HIS A 552 -9.58 37.17 17.91
CA HIS A 552 -10.15 38.17 17.02
C HIS A 552 -10.89 39.27 17.79
N THR A 553 -11.79 38.89 18.71
CA THR A 553 -12.68 39.86 19.37
C THR A 553 -12.05 40.63 20.52
N LYS A 554 -11.21 39.97 21.34
CA LYS A 554 -10.59 40.57 22.54
C LYS A 554 -9.20 41.10 22.30
N LYS A 555 -8.37 40.40 21.51
CA LYS A 555 -7.02 40.86 21.14
C LYS A 555 -7.00 41.70 19.85
N LYS A 556 -8.15 41.86 19.18
CA LYS A 556 -8.32 42.66 17.95
C LYS A 556 -7.35 42.28 16.83
N ILE A 557 -6.95 41.00 16.77
CA ILE A 557 -6.12 40.50 15.68
C ILE A 557 -6.95 40.47 14.39
N ARG A 558 -6.35 40.95 13.29
CA ARG A 558 -7.02 41.08 11.98
C ARG A 558 -7.41 39.72 11.40
N THR A 559 -8.56 39.67 10.74
CA THR A 559 -9.14 38.45 10.14
C THR A 559 -8.18 37.61 9.28
N PRO A 560 -7.31 38.20 8.42
CA PRO A 560 -6.34 37.42 7.65
C PRO A 560 -5.44 36.52 8.51
N TYR A 561 -5.08 36.97 9.71
CA TYR A 561 -4.26 36.18 10.63
C TYR A 561 -5.09 35.14 11.37
N THR A 562 -6.25 35.51 11.92
CA THR A 562 -7.09 34.58 12.71
C THR A 562 -7.65 33.44 11.87
N ARG A 563 -8.01 33.72 10.60
CA ARG A 563 -8.40 32.69 9.63
C ARG A 563 -7.27 31.71 9.35
N LYS A 564 -6.04 32.21 9.13
CA LYS A 564 -4.88 31.37 8.84
C LYS A 564 -4.35 30.62 10.06
N ILE A 565 -4.55 31.14 11.28
CA ILE A 565 -4.32 30.38 12.52
C ILE A 565 -5.23 29.15 12.57
N PHE A 566 -6.54 29.34 12.35
CA PHE A 566 -7.48 28.22 12.32
C PHE A 566 -7.13 27.21 11.21
N HIS A 567 -6.90 27.70 9.99
CA HIS A 567 -6.49 26.88 8.84
C HIS A 567 -5.24 26.05 9.13
N PHE A 568 -4.17 26.70 9.62
CA PHE A 568 -2.92 26.05 10.01
C PHE A 568 -3.17 24.97 11.07
N SER A 569 -3.88 25.29 12.15
CA SER A 569 -4.18 24.33 13.20
C SER A 569 -4.98 23.13 12.67
N THR A 570 -5.98 23.36 11.81
CA THR A 570 -6.79 22.28 11.24
C THR A 570 -5.96 21.29 10.43
N PHE A 571 -5.08 21.78 9.55
CA PHE A 571 -4.29 20.90 8.69
C PHE A 571 -3.13 20.21 9.42
N ILE A 572 -2.47 20.89 10.36
CA ILE A 572 -1.46 20.25 11.21
C ILE A 572 -2.10 19.14 12.06
N SER A 573 -3.27 19.40 12.63
CA SER A 573 -4.02 18.36 13.35
C SER A 573 -4.43 17.23 12.45
N ALA A 574 -4.89 17.49 11.21
CA ALA A 574 -5.20 16.43 10.26
C ALA A 574 -3.98 15.55 9.95
N ALA A 575 -2.81 16.15 9.71
CA ALA A 575 -1.58 15.41 9.47
C ALA A 575 -1.16 14.56 10.67
N ILE A 576 -1.18 15.13 11.89
CA ILE A 576 -0.82 14.41 13.12
C ILE A 576 -1.82 13.29 13.42
N ILE A 577 -3.11 13.57 13.30
CA ILE A 577 -4.17 12.58 13.54
C ILE A 577 -4.06 11.44 12.52
N GLN A 578 -3.78 11.72 11.25
CA GLN A 578 -3.58 10.66 10.26
C GLN A 578 -2.31 9.86 10.53
N LEU A 579 -1.21 10.50 10.94
CA LEU A 579 0.05 9.81 11.25
C LEU A 579 -0.08 8.86 12.46
N ILE A 580 -0.85 9.25 13.48
CA ILE A 580 -0.97 8.48 14.73
C ILE A 580 -2.16 7.50 14.68
N GLY A 581 -3.31 7.94 14.18
CA GLY A 581 -4.56 7.18 14.19
C GLY A 581 -4.96 6.62 12.83
N GLY A 582 -4.24 6.93 11.75
CA GLY A 582 -4.59 6.47 10.40
C GLY A 582 -5.76 7.22 9.76
N LEU A 583 -6.23 6.68 8.63
CA LEU A 583 -7.19 7.33 7.75
C LEU A 583 -8.59 7.51 8.39
N SER A 584 -9.07 6.51 9.14
CA SER A 584 -10.39 6.55 9.79
C SER A 584 -10.50 7.71 10.80
N PHE A 585 -9.44 7.97 11.56
CA PHE A 585 -9.40 9.03 12.56
C PHE A 585 -9.37 10.43 11.95
N VAL A 586 -8.61 10.64 10.86
CA VAL A 586 -8.61 11.94 10.18
C VAL A 586 -9.94 12.22 9.48
N ILE A 587 -10.62 11.19 8.97
CA ILE A 587 -11.98 11.31 8.42
C ILE A 587 -12.96 11.69 9.52
N LEU A 588 -12.91 11.03 10.68
CA LEU A 588 -13.73 11.39 11.84
C LEU A 588 -13.48 12.84 12.26
N TYR A 589 -12.22 13.26 12.34
CA TYR A 589 -11.84 14.64 12.62
C TYR A 589 -12.42 15.62 11.57
N GLY A 590 -12.33 15.29 10.28
CA GLY A 590 -12.90 16.07 9.19
C GLY A 590 -14.42 16.22 9.30
N ILE A 591 -15.14 15.15 9.67
CA ILE A 591 -16.58 15.17 9.91
C ILE A 591 -16.93 16.09 11.08
N VAL A 592 -16.27 15.92 12.23
CA VAL A 592 -16.50 16.75 13.42
C VAL A 592 -16.23 18.22 13.11
N ASN A 593 -15.09 18.53 12.48
CA ASN A 593 -14.75 19.90 12.11
C ASN A 593 -15.78 20.51 11.14
N SER A 594 -16.25 19.72 10.16
CA SER A 594 -17.27 20.16 9.21
C SER A 594 -18.59 20.49 9.90
N LEU A 595 -19.06 19.64 10.83
CA LEU A 595 -20.28 19.88 11.60
C LEU A 595 -20.21 21.19 12.39
N PHE A 596 -19.07 21.47 13.03
CA PHE A 596 -18.85 22.74 13.73
C PHE A 596 -18.86 23.93 12.77
N ILE A 597 -18.21 23.84 11.60
CA ILE A 597 -18.24 24.92 10.61
C ILE A 597 -19.66 25.14 10.07
N PHE A 598 -20.44 24.09 9.84
CA PHE A 598 -21.86 24.22 9.46
C PHE A 598 -22.66 24.94 10.54
N TYR A 599 -22.45 24.59 11.81
CA TYR A 599 -23.07 25.30 12.93
C TYR A 599 -22.66 26.78 12.96
N VAL A 600 -21.38 27.07 12.71
CA VAL A 600 -20.86 28.45 12.66
C VAL A 600 -21.50 29.26 11.52
N ILE A 601 -21.63 28.67 10.33
CA ILE A 601 -22.31 29.32 9.20
C ILE A 601 -23.79 29.55 9.51
N TYR A 602 -24.45 28.59 10.18
CA TYR A 602 -25.85 28.70 10.57
C TYR A 602 -26.10 29.84 11.56
N ARG A 603 -25.24 29.97 12.60
CA ARG A 603 -25.33 31.05 13.60
C ARG A 603 -24.78 32.38 13.08
N ASN A 604 -23.97 32.36 12.01
CA ASN A 604 -23.48 33.53 11.31
C ASN A 604 -22.78 34.52 12.28
N GLU A 605 -22.99 35.83 12.11
CA GLU A 605 -22.32 36.90 12.88
C GLU A 605 -22.59 36.85 14.41
N GLU A 606 -23.54 36.03 14.88
CA GLU A 606 -23.79 35.82 16.31
C GLU A 606 -22.62 35.16 17.05
N LEU A 607 -21.80 34.38 16.32
CA LEU A 607 -20.64 33.73 16.91
C LEU A 607 -19.37 34.56 16.67
N PRO A 608 -18.57 34.85 17.73
CA PRO A 608 -17.27 35.52 17.60
C PRO A 608 -16.33 34.86 16.58
N PHE A 609 -16.39 33.54 16.46
CA PHE A 609 -15.56 32.78 15.53
C PHE A 609 -15.94 33.01 14.07
N TYR A 610 -17.22 33.23 13.73
CA TYR A 610 -17.63 33.55 12.37
C TYR A 610 -16.92 34.82 11.87
N ASN A 611 -16.95 35.87 12.69
CA ASN A 611 -16.27 37.14 12.39
C ASN A 611 -14.74 37.00 12.31
N ALA A 612 -14.17 36.02 13.03
CA ALA A 612 -12.74 35.73 13.01
C ALA A 612 -12.25 35.10 11.70
N ILE A 613 -13.13 34.44 10.94
CA ILE A 613 -12.76 33.74 9.70
C ILE A 613 -13.40 34.36 8.44
N ALA A 614 -14.53 35.06 8.58
CA ALA A 614 -15.23 35.71 7.47
C ALA A 614 -14.53 37.01 7.04
N ARG A 615 -13.96 37.04 5.83
CA ARG A 615 -13.26 38.24 5.34
C ARG A 615 -14.26 39.31 4.89
N ALA A 616 -13.96 40.55 5.26
CA ALA A 616 -14.76 41.70 4.81
C ALA A 616 -14.75 41.86 3.28
N THR A 617 -13.65 41.51 2.62
CA THR A 617 -13.46 41.56 1.16
C THR A 617 -14.38 40.64 0.38
N ASP A 618 -14.89 39.59 1.02
CA ASP A 618 -15.76 38.58 0.39
C ASP A 618 -17.22 39.06 0.27
N GLY A 619 -17.52 40.26 0.81
CA GLY A 619 -18.79 40.97 0.62
C GLY A 619 -20.00 40.13 1.05
N ILE A 620 -21.00 40.04 0.16
CA ILE A 620 -22.23 39.26 0.37
C ILE A 620 -22.01 37.73 0.28
N HIS A 621 -20.78 37.29 -0.04
CA HIS A 621 -20.45 35.89 -0.27
C HIS A 621 -19.59 35.27 0.85
N LYS A 622 -19.39 35.97 1.97
CA LYS A 622 -18.61 35.49 3.14
C LYS A 622 -18.83 34.02 3.49
N SER A 623 -20.08 33.60 3.70
CA SER A 623 -20.38 32.20 4.07
C SER A 623 -20.03 31.21 2.97
N LYS A 624 -20.14 31.59 1.69
CA LYS A 624 -19.72 30.75 0.55
C LYS A 624 -18.20 30.60 0.52
N PHE A 625 -17.46 31.66 0.81
CA PHE A 625 -15.99 31.65 0.92
C PHE A 625 -15.46 31.03 2.22
N ILE A 626 -16.34 30.56 3.11
CA ILE A 626 -16.00 29.63 4.20
C ILE A 626 -16.32 28.20 3.77
N LEU A 627 -17.51 27.98 3.18
CA LEU A 627 -17.98 26.64 2.83
C LEU A 627 -17.21 26.02 1.66
N ILE A 628 -16.95 26.77 0.58
CA ILE A 628 -16.29 26.21 -0.61
C ILE A 628 -14.87 25.73 -0.24
N PRO A 629 -14.02 26.52 0.44
CA PRO A 629 -12.72 26.02 0.90
C PRO A 629 -12.81 24.79 1.82
N LEU A 630 -13.82 24.70 2.70
CA LEU A 630 -14.04 23.51 3.53
C LEU A 630 -14.31 22.27 2.67
N ILE A 631 -15.19 22.38 1.68
CA ILE A 631 -15.51 21.27 0.75
C ILE A 631 -14.27 20.90 -0.07
N MET A 632 -13.52 21.89 -0.55
CA MET A 632 -12.28 21.68 -1.31
C MET A 632 -11.19 21.02 -0.47
N THR A 633 -11.07 21.36 0.82
CA THR A 633 -10.20 20.67 1.79
C THR A 633 -10.62 19.23 1.99
N ALA A 634 -11.93 18.96 2.18
CA ALA A 634 -12.42 17.60 2.38
C ALA A 634 -12.19 16.74 1.12
N PHE A 635 -12.46 17.27 -0.07
CA PHE A 635 -12.17 16.59 -1.32
C PHE A 635 -10.68 16.39 -1.56
N GLY A 636 -9.85 17.40 -1.29
CA GLY A 636 -8.39 17.27 -1.44
C GLY A 636 -7.83 16.20 -0.51
N GLY A 637 -8.34 16.10 0.73
CA GLY A 637 -7.98 15.01 1.63
C GLY A 637 -8.43 13.65 1.11
N LEU A 638 -9.70 13.51 0.75
CA LEU A 638 -10.22 12.25 0.24
C LEU A 638 -9.50 11.77 -1.03
N ILE A 639 -9.40 12.65 -2.04
CA ILE A 639 -8.74 12.36 -3.32
C ILE A 639 -7.26 12.08 -3.09
N GLY A 640 -6.61 12.86 -2.23
CA GLY A 640 -5.19 12.68 -1.91
C GLY A 640 -4.91 11.29 -1.35
N ASN A 641 -5.75 10.79 -0.43
CA ASN A 641 -5.58 9.45 0.13
C ASN A 641 -5.93 8.33 -0.86
N ILE A 642 -6.92 8.55 -1.73
CA ILE A 642 -7.27 7.56 -2.77
C ILE A 642 -6.13 7.44 -3.80
N LEU A 643 -5.53 8.56 -4.21
CA LEU A 643 -4.52 8.58 -5.26
C LEU A 643 -3.10 8.31 -4.75
N PHE A 644 -2.75 8.84 -3.59
CA PHE A 644 -1.36 8.93 -3.12
C PHE A 644 -1.14 8.29 -1.74
N ASP A 645 -2.18 7.68 -1.14
CA ASP A 645 -2.11 6.99 0.15
C ASP A 645 -1.38 7.83 1.23
N LYS A 646 -0.32 7.30 1.88
CA LYS A 646 0.43 8.01 2.93
C LYS A 646 1.04 9.34 2.46
N LEU A 647 1.33 9.51 1.17
CA LEU A 647 1.84 10.78 0.63
C LEU A 647 0.80 11.90 0.68
N ALA A 648 -0.49 11.61 0.88
CA ALA A 648 -1.53 12.62 1.11
C ALA A 648 -1.22 13.54 2.30
N ILE A 649 -0.46 13.03 3.28
CA ILE A 649 -0.02 13.80 4.46
C ILE A 649 0.85 14.99 4.05
N ILE A 650 1.69 14.83 3.02
CA ILE A 650 2.49 15.91 2.45
C ILE A 650 1.59 17.02 1.92
N GLY A 651 0.49 16.65 1.27
CA GLY A 651 -0.55 17.57 0.80
C GLY A 651 -1.13 18.41 1.93
N TYR A 652 -1.46 17.81 3.07
CA TYR A 652 -1.95 18.55 4.25
C TYR A 652 -0.93 19.55 4.78
N LEU A 653 0.34 19.17 4.85
CA LEU A 653 1.40 20.05 5.36
C LEU A 653 1.61 21.25 4.43
N ILE A 654 1.57 21.04 3.11
CA ILE A 654 1.74 22.09 2.11
C ILE A 654 0.59 23.08 2.15
N VAL A 655 -0.65 22.61 2.07
CA VAL A 655 -1.82 23.50 2.14
C VAL A 655 -1.98 24.10 3.55
N GLY A 656 -1.62 23.36 4.59
CA GLY A 656 -1.76 23.77 5.98
C GLY A 656 -0.76 24.82 6.43
N ILE A 657 0.46 24.79 5.89
CA ILE A 657 1.55 25.65 6.34
C ILE A 657 1.96 26.61 5.23
N GLY A 658 2.24 26.05 4.04
CA GLY A 658 2.62 26.80 2.84
C GLY A 658 1.58 27.85 2.49
N ASP A 659 0.38 27.43 2.12
CA ASP A 659 -0.71 28.36 1.80
C ASP A 659 -1.11 29.22 3.03
N ALA A 660 -0.92 28.73 4.25
CA ALA A 660 -1.28 29.50 5.44
C ALA A 660 -0.39 30.71 5.70
N ILE A 661 0.91 30.63 5.39
CA ILE A 661 1.86 31.72 5.66
C ILE A 661 1.82 32.83 4.59
N GLY A 662 1.40 32.48 3.36
CA GLY A 662 1.39 33.39 2.21
C GLY A 662 0.56 34.66 2.42
N GLU A 663 -0.66 34.54 2.96
CA GLU A 663 -1.55 35.68 3.18
C GLU A 663 -1.04 36.64 4.30
N PRO A 664 -0.61 36.16 5.48
CA PRO A 664 0.04 37.00 6.50
C PRO A 664 1.28 37.73 5.98
N VAL A 665 2.17 37.03 5.29
CA VAL A 665 3.40 37.60 4.73
C VAL A 665 3.07 38.65 3.67
N GLY A 666 2.18 38.32 2.73
CA GLY A 666 1.76 39.25 1.68
C GLY A 666 0.96 40.45 2.20
N THR A 667 0.29 40.31 3.33
CA THR A 667 -0.40 41.43 4.00
C THR A 667 0.59 42.36 4.69
N ARG A 668 1.68 41.84 5.27
CA ARG A 668 2.65 42.64 6.04
C ARG A 668 3.78 43.21 5.19
N TRP A 669 4.29 42.45 4.23
CA TRP A 669 5.47 42.78 3.43
C TRP A 669 5.22 42.79 1.92
N GLY A 670 4.02 42.41 1.46
CA GLY A 670 3.73 42.28 0.03
C GLY A 670 3.71 43.62 -0.70
N LYS A 671 4.78 43.91 -1.45
CA LYS A 671 4.91 45.10 -2.31
C LYS A 671 4.53 44.80 -3.75
N HIS A 672 4.86 43.60 -4.24
CA HIS A 672 4.63 43.22 -5.63
C HIS A 672 3.37 42.37 -5.74
N ARG A 673 2.25 43.00 -6.14
CA ARG A 673 0.94 42.34 -6.19
C ARG A 673 0.55 41.94 -7.60
N TYR A 674 -0.12 40.80 -7.72
CA TYR A 674 -0.69 40.31 -8.97
C TYR A 674 -2.13 39.84 -8.74
N LYS A 675 -2.94 39.89 -9.81
CA LYS A 675 -4.34 39.48 -9.77
C LYS A 675 -4.44 37.98 -9.98
N VAL A 676 -5.38 37.36 -9.29
CA VAL A 676 -5.69 35.94 -9.45
C VAL A 676 -7.16 35.72 -9.80
N PRO A 677 -7.50 34.63 -10.50
CA PRO A 677 -8.88 34.26 -10.76
C PRO A 677 -9.65 34.10 -9.45
N SER A 678 -10.92 34.46 -9.44
CA SER A 678 -11.76 34.37 -8.24
C SER A 678 -13.20 34.04 -8.60
N LEU A 679 -13.86 33.26 -7.74
CA LEU A 679 -15.27 32.95 -7.87
C LEU A 679 -16.14 34.18 -7.62
N PHE A 680 -17.32 34.18 -8.26
CA PHE A 680 -18.36 35.21 -8.05
C PHE A 680 -17.92 36.67 -8.34
N GLY A 681 -16.88 36.86 -9.16
CA GLY A 681 -16.41 38.18 -9.57
C GLY A 681 -15.76 39.00 -8.45
N VAL A 682 -15.39 38.39 -7.32
CA VAL A 682 -14.72 39.08 -6.21
C VAL A 682 -13.25 39.34 -6.58
N PRO A 683 -12.77 40.59 -6.67
CA PRO A 683 -11.39 40.87 -7.05
C PRO A 683 -10.42 40.43 -5.95
N VAL A 684 -9.42 39.63 -6.30
CA VAL A 684 -8.42 39.10 -5.36
C VAL A 684 -7.03 39.32 -5.90
N THR A 685 -6.13 39.74 -5.01
CA THR A 685 -4.71 39.93 -5.32
C THR A 685 -3.86 39.14 -4.35
N ARG A 686 -2.82 38.48 -4.86
CA ARG A 686 -1.74 37.87 -4.07
C ARG A 686 -0.48 38.73 -4.20
N SER A 687 0.58 38.41 -3.47
CA SER A 687 1.89 39.09 -3.61
C SER A 687 3.01 38.10 -3.85
N ILE A 688 4.04 38.53 -4.59
CA ILE A 688 5.23 37.72 -4.87
C ILE A 688 5.91 37.30 -3.57
N GLU A 689 6.02 38.21 -2.60
CA GLU A 689 6.59 37.91 -1.28
C GLU A 689 5.78 36.84 -0.52
N GLY A 690 4.46 36.80 -0.74
CA GLY A 690 3.57 35.78 -0.21
C GLY A 690 3.86 34.42 -0.83
N SER A 691 3.90 34.34 -2.17
CA SER A 691 4.18 33.08 -2.88
C SER A 691 5.62 32.57 -2.65
N ILE A 692 6.61 33.46 -2.45
CA ILE A 692 7.96 33.05 -2.01
C ILE A 692 7.91 32.40 -0.63
N SER A 693 7.13 32.95 0.30
CA SER A 693 6.99 32.33 1.62
C SER A 693 6.27 30.98 1.58
N VAL A 694 5.30 30.83 0.67
CA VAL A 694 4.67 29.53 0.37
C VAL A 694 5.75 28.55 -0.10
N ALA A 695 6.56 28.93 -1.09
CA ALA A 695 7.63 28.08 -1.61
C ALA A 695 8.57 27.61 -0.49
N ILE A 696 9.17 28.55 0.26
CA ILE A 696 10.18 28.23 1.29
C ILE A 696 9.60 27.29 2.36
N THR A 697 8.39 27.58 2.85
CA THR A 697 7.78 26.76 3.90
C THR A 697 7.32 25.40 3.37
N SER A 698 6.77 25.33 2.16
CA SER A 698 6.43 24.07 1.51
C SER A 698 7.67 23.20 1.26
N ILE A 699 8.82 23.78 0.87
CA ILE A 699 10.08 23.03 0.72
C ILE A 699 10.45 22.37 2.05
N LEU A 700 10.47 23.15 3.14
CA LEU A 700 10.86 22.65 4.46
C LEU A 700 9.95 21.51 4.92
N PHE A 701 8.64 21.71 4.88
CA PHE A 701 7.68 20.75 5.43
C PHE A 701 7.40 19.55 4.50
N ALA A 702 7.52 19.71 3.18
CA ALA A 702 7.52 18.57 2.27
C ALA A 702 8.77 17.71 2.46
N SER A 703 9.96 18.32 2.58
CA SER A 703 11.20 17.57 2.86
C SER A 703 11.10 16.81 4.19
N MET A 704 10.62 17.48 5.24
CA MET A 704 10.44 16.86 6.55
C MET A 704 9.41 15.72 6.51
N GLY A 705 8.26 15.95 5.87
CA GLY A 705 7.22 14.92 5.74
C GLY A 705 7.71 13.70 4.95
N LEU A 706 8.39 13.91 3.82
CA LEU A 706 8.94 12.84 3.00
C LEU A 706 9.98 12.02 3.77
N TYR A 707 10.84 12.69 4.54
CA TYR A 707 11.81 12.03 5.42
C TYR A 707 11.13 11.20 6.51
N ILE A 708 10.09 11.73 7.17
CA ILE A 708 9.29 10.99 8.17
C ILE A 708 8.61 9.76 7.56
N LEU A 709 8.19 9.86 6.30
CA LEU A 709 7.62 8.74 5.55
C LEU A 709 8.68 7.73 5.03
N GLY A 710 9.95 7.88 5.41
CA GLY A 710 11.02 6.92 5.10
C GLY A 710 11.83 7.23 3.84
N THR A 711 11.61 8.38 3.19
CA THR A 711 12.42 8.80 2.03
C THR A 711 13.84 9.17 2.47
N PRO A 712 14.91 8.69 1.79
CA PRO A 712 16.27 9.07 2.12
C PRO A 712 16.45 10.58 2.18
N PHE A 713 17.26 11.08 3.13
CA PHE A 713 17.37 12.50 3.44
C PHE A 713 17.70 13.39 2.22
N SER A 714 18.65 12.97 1.38
CA SER A 714 19.01 13.69 0.15
C SER A 714 17.85 13.77 -0.85
N THR A 715 17.19 12.63 -1.10
CA THR A 715 16.02 12.54 -1.98
C THR A 715 14.85 13.36 -1.44
N ALA A 716 14.61 13.32 -0.13
CA ALA A 716 13.56 14.10 0.52
C ALA A 716 13.75 15.60 0.34
N ILE A 717 15.00 16.10 0.43
CA ILE A 717 15.31 17.53 0.17
C ILE A 717 15.05 17.89 -1.30
N ILE A 718 15.50 17.06 -2.25
CA ILE A 718 15.32 17.33 -3.68
C ILE A 718 13.83 17.35 -4.05
N LEU A 719 13.09 16.32 -3.63
CA LEU A 719 11.65 16.23 -3.87
C LEU A 719 10.89 17.34 -3.13
N GLY A 720 11.31 17.69 -1.92
CA GLY A 720 10.77 18.83 -1.17
C GLY A 720 10.99 20.16 -1.91
N PHE A 721 12.17 20.35 -2.51
CA PHE A 721 12.47 21.54 -3.33
C PHE A 721 11.51 21.65 -4.52
N VAL A 722 11.38 20.59 -5.32
CA VAL A 722 10.43 20.53 -6.45
C VAL A 722 9.01 20.82 -5.97
N CYS A 723 8.60 20.16 -4.90
CA CYS A 723 7.27 20.28 -4.33
C CYS A 723 6.93 21.70 -3.91
N GLY A 724 7.83 22.41 -3.23
CA GLY A 724 7.56 23.77 -2.79
C GLY A 724 7.48 24.77 -3.94
N ILE A 725 8.26 24.60 -5.00
CA ILE A 725 8.13 25.41 -6.23
C ILE A 725 6.77 25.17 -6.88
N VAL A 726 6.39 23.90 -7.06
CA VAL A 726 5.10 23.52 -7.64
C VAL A 726 3.93 24.04 -6.78
N ALA A 727 4.04 23.97 -5.46
CA ALA A 727 3.03 24.49 -4.54
C ALA A 727 2.82 26.00 -4.70
N ALA A 728 3.91 26.77 -4.78
CA ALA A 728 3.83 28.22 -4.99
C ALA A 728 3.28 28.59 -6.38
N LEU A 729 3.65 27.85 -7.43
CA LEU A 729 3.10 28.06 -8.77
C LEU A 729 1.60 27.72 -8.82
N THR A 730 1.21 26.60 -8.20
CA THR A 730 -0.19 26.19 -8.08
C THR A 730 -0.99 27.25 -7.33
N GLU A 731 -0.50 27.69 -6.17
CA GLU A 731 -1.09 28.77 -5.37
C GLU A 731 -1.29 30.05 -6.20
N ALA A 732 -0.30 30.43 -7.01
CA ALA A 732 -0.35 31.64 -7.82
C ALA A 732 -1.42 31.61 -8.92
N ILE A 733 -1.70 30.44 -9.52
CA ILE A 733 -2.68 30.30 -10.61
C ILE A 733 -4.06 29.87 -10.11
N SER A 734 -4.15 29.33 -8.90
CA SER A 734 -5.38 28.76 -8.38
C SER A 734 -6.45 29.78 -8.08
N ASN A 735 -7.67 29.43 -8.51
CA ASN A 735 -8.85 30.24 -8.30
C ASN A 735 -9.14 30.38 -6.81
N HIS A 736 -9.43 31.62 -6.42
CA HIS A 736 -9.73 31.95 -5.05
C HIS A 736 -10.90 31.14 -4.48
N GLY A 737 -10.61 30.34 -3.45
CA GLY A 737 -11.57 29.46 -2.79
C GLY A 737 -11.53 28.01 -3.28
N LEU A 738 -10.89 27.73 -4.42
CA LEU A 738 -10.59 26.38 -4.92
C LEU A 738 -9.14 25.96 -4.65
N ASP A 739 -8.31 26.89 -4.20
CA ASP A 739 -6.88 26.73 -3.94
C ASP A 739 -6.57 25.59 -2.99
N ASN A 740 -7.38 25.39 -1.93
CA ASN A 740 -7.20 24.28 -0.99
C ASN A 740 -7.15 22.90 -1.68
N LEU A 741 -7.96 22.67 -2.72
CA LEU A 741 -7.95 21.40 -3.46
C LEU A 741 -6.67 21.26 -4.29
N SER A 742 -6.39 22.29 -5.10
CA SER A 742 -5.27 22.28 -6.04
C SER A 742 -3.90 22.21 -5.35
N VAL A 743 -3.68 23.02 -4.32
CA VAL A 743 -2.40 23.13 -3.60
C VAL A 743 -2.13 21.86 -2.78
N GLN A 744 -3.19 21.15 -2.37
CA GLN A 744 -3.06 19.87 -1.70
C GLN A 744 -2.71 18.73 -2.66
N LEU A 745 -3.27 18.72 -3.88
CA LEU A 745 -3.14 17.60 -4.81
C LEU A 745 -1.98 17.75 -5.81
N VAL A 746 -1.84 18.90 -6.46
CA VAL A 746 -0.90 19.07 -7.59
C VAL A 746 0.56 18.87 -7.17
N PRO A 747 1.06 19.44 -6.05
CA PRO A 747 2.45 19.23 -5.63
C PRO A 747 2.74 17.77 -5.28
N VAL A 748 1.79 17.11 -4.60
CA VAL A 748 1.91 15.69 -4.24
C VAL A 748 1.87 14.81 -5.48
N ALA A 749 0.99 15.11 -6.45
CA ALA A 749 0.91 14.38 -7.71
C ALA A 749 2.24 14.45 -8.47
N ILE A 750 2.89 15.62 -8.52
CA ILE A 750 4.19 15.76 -9.19
C ILE A 750 5.28 14.97 -8.46
N ILE A 751 5.34 15.03 -7.12
CA ILE A 751 6.28 14.18 -6.36
C ILE A 751 6.00 12.70 -6.65
N TYR A 752 4.73 12.29 -6.60
CA TYR A 752 4.31 10.91 -6.83
C TYR A 752 4.73 10.45 -8.23
N ILE A 753 4.52 11.25 -9.26
CA ILE A 753 4.96 10.94 -10.63
C ILE A 753 6.48 10.82 -10.68
N ILE A 754 7.22 11.75 -10.08
CA ILE A 754 8.69 11.70 -10.06
C ILE A 754 9.19 10.44 -9.37
N MET A 755 8.58 10.05 -8.25
CA MET A 755 8.93 8.83 -7.50
C MET A 755 8.54 7.52 -8.21
N ASN A 756 7.67 7.58 -9.22
CA ASN A 756 7.26 6.40 -10.01
C ASN A 756 7.90 6.34 -11.40
N ILE A 757 8.50 7.45 -11.87
CA ILE A 757 9.26 7.51 -13.14
C ILE A 757 10.76 7.28 -12.88
N LEU A 758 11.27 7.72 -11.72
CA LEU A 758 12.64 7.52 -11.25
C LEU A 758 12.75 6.31 -10.31
#